data_AF-A0AAN7TR24-F1
#
_entry.id   AF-A0AAN7TR24-F1
#
_cell.length_a   1.000
_cell.length_b   1.000
_cell.length_c   1.000
_cell.angle_alpha   90.00
_cell.angle_beta   90.00
_cell.angle_gamma   90.00
#
_symmetry.space_group_name_H-M   'P 1'
#
loop_
_entity.id
_entity.type
_entity.pdbx_description
1 polymer ?
#
loop_
_entity_poly.entity_id
_entity_poly.type
_entity_poly.pdbx_seq_one_letter_code
_entity_poly.pdbx_strand_id
1 'polypeptide(L)'
;MRKVRLSGPPVAEHGRYIYAYCNVRTNQVVYSLTQTLNSNAALRQLPDLGANNKPTSIRKDLWKPLYTLALPSSAPADLAQGLDAFHRLREYRKLRELCWEPPAALSQPYSDVDIEHERKKLQERGGGKKESVYDVIKRRKKGLRVGMVMNQRAKSVADLAAILLAQEKRGQDVEEAVVEERNRDRRNEVEVMLGLAKEAEEGGLGKMDEMIQALQKRTEDPSDALEGTSRGQLRRELYRVYAKKAKIAFAVQAVEDAKSAWSQQGAEGEMQQQEEMAVIDTDSLTPPSKPDFLDRPAKQLAKRFAQNAAQAERGALAAVDASIREAQTELAKMELSEKSEVVWRAQLRVRRVMREQMRLAHEVSHTQFKHGIMDQAQIKNIVRRLRELNLELAQKDVDEVKQVGEEGKLLSSLQQQVKECEDALQRGSMEEVHEDVGAYKRSDVRLSQLATTEQAAAVREYLRKAQTAFADLDNLGTFPQPPPSFSGLTTAELQSAKETFNPTRFSSNPTFAIKATEITTALDDALLMSSLPEWADHLPSFPTRSDATLPKRGPLRQKHKRLNTPIWSTEGVKVKWANLMDVEFAGMWPANVAHEPMGWTRYAAPRGDEEAVNDVAGLSRVPLAEVDAVEAQGEEFDYESRIGRERVRSREDVSFEAGQRRQFVKGVQSRILERVRKLEEGRERKRRVRVGLDSAVTVGQSEEQAGRRGVEV
;
A
#
# COMPACT_ATOMS: atom_id res chain seq x y z
N MET A 1 -55.83 -9.58 4.23
CA MET A 1 -54.61 -10.14 3.63
C MET A 1 -53.39 -9.63 4.39
N ARG A 2 -52.62 -10.49 5.07
CA ARG A 2 -51.37 -10.08 5.72
C ARG A 2 -50.36 -9.77 4.63
N LYS A 3 -49.96 -8.49 4.48
CA LYS A 3 -48.84 -8.08 3.60
C LYS A 3 -47.69 -9.05 3.84
N VAL A 4 -47.32 -9.79 2.79
CA VAL A 4 -46.13 -10.64 2.76
C VAL A 4 -44.99 -9.70 3.16
N ARG A 5 -44.49 -9.86 4.39
CA ARG A 5 -43.28 -9.17 4.81
C ARG A 5 -42.24 -9.72 3.85
N LEU A 6 -41.78 -8.90 2.91
CA LEU A 6 -40.59 -9.19 2.11
C LEU A 6 -39.57 -9.74 3.09
N SER A 7 -39.34 -11.05 3.02
CA SER A 7 -38.40 -11.74 3.89
C SER A 7 -37.12 -10.96 3.77
N GLY A 8 -36.56 -10.50 4.90
CA GLY A 8 -35.26 -9.84 4.89
C GLY A 8 -34.27 -10.69 4.08
N PRO A 9 -33.24 -10.06 3.50
CA PRO A 9 -32.23 -10.81 2.75
C PRO A 9 -31.78 -12.02 3.59
N PRO A 10 -31.61 -13.20 2.96
CA PRO A 10 -31.20 -14.39 3.67
C PRO A 10 -29.99 -14.06 4.54
N VAL A 11 -29.95 -14.59 5.78
CA VAL A 11 -28.90 -14.31 6.77
C VAL A 11 -27.49 -14.47 6.17
N ALA A 12 -27.36 -15.28 5.12
CA ALA A 12 -26.17 -15.51 4.31
C ALA A 12 -25.46 -14.27 3.74
N GLU A 13 -26.13 -13.12 3.53
CA GLU A 13 -25.49 -11.93 2.92
C GLU A 13 -25.04 -10.85 3.93
N HIS A 14 -25.18 -11.09 5.24
CA HIS A 14 -24.80 -10.09 6.24
C HIS A 14 -23.29 -9.84 6.21
N GLY A 15 -22.92 -8.56 6.10
CA GLY A 15 -21.51 -8.15 6.00
C GLY A 15 -21.03 -7.93 4.58
N ARG A 16 -21.69 -8.48 3.56
CA ARG A 16 -21.31 -8.24 2.15
C ARG A 16 -21.49 -6.78 1.74
N TYR A 17 -22.57 -6.16 2.18
CA TYR A 17 -22.89 -4.77 1.86
C TYR A 17 -22.98 -3.93 3.13
N ILE A 18 -22.40 -2.73 3.07
CA ILE A 18 -22.57 -1.71 4.10
C ILE A 18 -23.14 -0.45 3.44
N TYR A 19 -24.26 0.01 3.96
CA TYR A 19 -24.96 1.19 3.48
C TYR A 19 -24.74 2.35 4.45
N ALA A 20 -24.26 3.48 3.96
CA ALA A 20 -24.20 4.72 4.71
C ALA A 20 -25.31 5.67 4.24
N TYR A 21 -26.03 6.29 5.17
CA TYR A 21 -27.05 7.29 4.90
C TYR A 21 -26.64 8.61 5.53
N CYS A 22 -26.82 9.70 4.81
CA CYS A 22 -26.56 11.04 5.28
C CYS A 22 -27.87 11.83 5.42
N ASN A 23 -27.99 12.57 6.51
CA ASN A 23 -29.05 13.56 6.68
C ASN A 23 -28.74 14.78 5.82
N VAL A 24 -29.64 15.12 4.89
CA VAL A 24 -29.44 16.21 3.92
C VAL A 24 -29.26 17.58 4.58
N ARG A 25 -29.86 17.81 5.76
CA ARG A 25 -29.79 19.10 6.46
C ARG A 25 -28.63 19.18 7.44
N THR A 26 -28.44 18.13 8.25
CA THR A 26 -27.46 18.16 9.36
C THR A 26 -26.12 17.52 9.00
N ASN A 27 -26.02 16.84 7.86
CA ASN A 27 -24.86 16.05 7.44
C ASN A 27 -24.46 14.95 8.45
N GLN A 28 -25.38 14.54 9.32
CA GLN A 28 -25.19 13.36 10.18
C GLN A 28 -25.20 12.10 9.32
N VAL A 29 -24.33 11.15 9.62
CA VAL A 29 -24.22 9.89 8.88
C VAL A 29 -24.65 8.73 9.76
N VAL A 30 -25.36 7.74 9.22
CA VAL A 30 -25.76 6.51 9.90
C VAL A 30 -25.41 5.31 9.03
N TYR A 31 -24.93 4.24 9.63
CA TYR A 31 -24.55 3.01 8.93
C TYR A 31 -25.63 1.93 9.08
N SER A 32 -25.79 1.08 8.07
CA SER A 32 -26.76 -0.01 8.04
C SER A 32 -26.19 -1.18 7.26
N LEU A 33 -26.53 -2.40 7.67
CA LEU A 33 -26.28 -3.62 6.89
C LEU A 33 -27.45 -3.93 5.92
N THR A 34 -28.58 -3.22 6.06
CA THR A 34 -29.76 -3.37 5.21
C THR A 34 -29.92 -2.18 4.28
N GLN A 35 -30.40 -2.46 3.06
CA GLN A 35 -30.67 -1.51 1.98
C GLN A 35 -31.73 -0.45 2.34
N THR A 36 -32.59 -0.76 3.30
CA THR A 36 -33.53 0.17 3.90
C THR A 36 -33.07 0.55 5.29
N LEU A 37 -33.14 1.83 5.62
CA LEU A 37 -32.77 2.33 6.93
C LEU A 37 -33.81 1.92 7.99
N ASN A 38 -33.41 1.09 8.95
CA ASN A 38 -34.26 0.75 10.10
C ASN A 38 -34.28 1.90 11.11
N SER A 39 -35.44 2.53 11.32
CA SER A 39 -35.61 3.69 12.19
C SER A 39 -35.04 3.47 13.59
N ASN A 40 -35.34 2.33 14.23
CA ASN A 40 -34.91 2.08 15.62
C ASN A 40 -33.38 1.88 15.73
N ALA A 41 -32.78 1.14 14.78
CA ALA A 41 -31.34 0.90 14.78
C ALA A 41 -30.56 2.19 14.49
N ALA A 42 -31.07 3.01 13.59
CA ALA A 42 -30.46 4.27 13.19
C ALA A 42 -30.56 5.35 14.28
N LEU A 43 -31.69 5.46 14.99
CA LEU A 43 -31.84 6.37 16.15
C LEU A 43 -30.89 6.04 17.31
N ARG A 44 -30.49 4.78 17.47
CA ARG A 44 -29.51 4.35 18.48
C ARG A 44 -28.09 4.80 18.16
N GLN A 45 -27.79 5.07 16.89
CA GLN A 45 -26.47 5.57 16.49
C GLN A 45 -26.34 7.09 16.67
N LEU A 46 -27.46 7.82 16.78
CA LEU A 46 -27.45 9.27 16.96
C LEU A 46 -27.27 9.61 18.45
N PRO A 47 -26.18 10.33 18.82
CA PRO A 47 -25.94 10.75 20.19
C PRO A 47 -26.97 11.83 20.59
N ASP A 48 -27.20 11.97 21.89
CA ASP A 48 -27.99 13.07 22.40
C ASP A 48 -27.11 14.33 22.52
N LEU A 49 -27.28 15.26 21.59
CA LEU A 49 -26.59 16.55 21.57
C LEU A 49 -27.44 17.66 22.23
N GLY A 50 -28.49 17.29 22.97
CA GLY A 50 -29.43 18.16 23.63
C GLY A 50 -30.76 18.33 22.88
N ALA A 51 -31.62 19.19 23.43
CA ALA A 51 -32.97 19.43 22.91
C ALA A 51 -32.97 19.75 21.41
N ASN A 52 -33.89 19.15 20.68
CA ASN A 52 -34.14 19.32 19.23
C ASN A 52 -33.04 18.82 18.29
N ASN A 53 -31.97 18.21 18.81
CA ASN A 53 -30.86 17.71 17.98
C ASN A 53 -30.98 16.24 17.60
N LYS A 54 -31.75 15.47 18.37
CA LYS A 54 -32.08 14.07 18.08
C LYS A 54 -33.52 13.99 17.58
N PRO A 55 -33.77 13.57 16.33
CA PRO A 55 -35.12 13.42 15.82
C PRO A 55 -35.85 12.30 16.59
N THR A 56 -37.15 12.46 16.82
CA THR A 56 -38.00 11.44 17.47
C THR A 56 -38.21 10.23 16.56
N SER A 57 -38.31 10.46 15.25
CA SER A 57 -38.41 9.43 14.22
C SER A 57 -37.59 9.80 12.99
N ILE A 58 -37.12 8.79 12.26
CA ILE A 58 -36.37 9.01 11.03
C ILE A 58 -37.35 9.25 9.89
N ARG A 59 -37.34 10.47 9.37
CA ARG A 59 -38.14 10.83 8.20
C ARG A 59 -37.40 10.45 6.91
N LYS A 60 -38.06 9.70 6.03
CA LYS A 60 -37.44 9.15 4.81
C LYS A 60 -36.92 10.22 3.85
N ASP A 61 -37.55 11.38 3.82
CA ASP A 61 -37.20 12.52 2.96
C ASP A 61 -35.86 13.16 3.31
N LEU A 62 -35.49 13.16 4.59
CA LEU A 62 -34.28 13.83 5.08
C LEU A 62 -33.04 12.95 5.01
N TRP A 63 -33.19 11.64 4.84
CA TRP A 63 -32.09 10.68 4.85
C TRP A 63 -31.89 10.09 3.47
N LYS A 64 -30.75 10.40 2.86
CA LYS A 64 -30.37 9.90 1.54
C LYS A 64 -29.17 8.96 1.66
N PRO A 65 -29.06 7.94 0.79
CA PRO A 65 -27.85 7.13 0.75
C PRO A 65 -26.65 8.03 0.40
N LEU A 66 -25.53 7.83 1.10
CA LEU A 66 -24.28 8.54 0.91
C LEU A 66 -23.33 7.69 0.06
N TYR A 67 -23.06 6.48 0.53
CA TYR A 67 -22.30 5.48 -0.21
C TYR A 67 -22.79 4.07 0.14
N THR A 68 -22.52 3.13 -0.75
CA THR A 68 -22.69 1.69 -0.53
C THR A 68 -21.33 1.02 -0.74
N LEU A 69 -20.84 0.37 0.31
CA LEU A 69 -19.66 -0.48 0.24
C LEU A 69 -20.10 -1.90 -0.13
N ALA A 70 -19.48 -2.45 -1.16
CA ALA A 70 -19.66 -3.83 -1.61
C ALA A 70 -18.33 -4.57 -1.44
N LEU A 71 -18.33 -5.58 -0.59
CA LEU A 71 -17.19 -6.48 -0.42
C LEU A 71 -17.35 -7.70 -1.36
N PRO A 72 -16.23 -8.34 -1.75
CA PRO A 72 -16.29 -9.60 -2.48
C PRO A 72 -17.09 -10.66 -1.70
N SER A 73 -17.72 -11.57 -2.42
CA SER A 73 -18.56 -12.64 -1.85
C SER A 73 -18.02 -14.04 -2.14
N SER A 74 -16.77 -14.12 -2.56
CA SER A 74 -16.10 -15.38 -2.92
C SER A 74 -15.98 -16.32 -1.74
N ALA A 75 -15.73 -15.81 -0.54
CA ALA A 75 -15.47 -16.60 0.64
C ALA A 75 -16.27 -16.13 1.87
N PRO A 76 -16.60 -17.03 2.81
CA PRO A 76 -17.22 -16.65 4.09
C PRO A 76 -16.31 -15.73 4.94
N ALA A 77 -15.00 -15.79 4.67
CA ALA A 77 -13.98 -14.89 5.18
C ALA A 77 -14.29 -13.41 4.90
N ASP A 78 -14.75 -13.10 3.69
CA ASP A 78 -15.00 -11.75 3.20
C ASP A 78 -16.18 -11.10 3.95
N LEU A 79 -17.17 -11.90 4.34
CA LEU A 79 -18.30 -11.44 5.16
C LEU A 79 -17.84 -10.96 6.54
N ALA A 80 -16.84 -11.64 7.13
CA ALA A 80 -16.28 -11.25 8.42
C ALA A 80 -15.53 -9.91 8.33
N GLN A 81 -14.82 -9.67 7.23
CA GLN A 81 -14.15 -8.39 6.95
C GLN A 81 -15.16 -7.24 6.90
N GLY A 82 -16.31 -7.44 6.23
CA GLY A 82 -17.35 -6.43 6.15
C GLY A 82 -18.05 -6.15 7.49
N LEU A 83 -18.26 -7.19 8.31
CA LEU A 83 -18.78 -7.00 9.68
C LEU A 83 -17.78 -6.26 10.59
N ASP A 84 -16.49 -6.57 10.50
CA ASP A 84 -15.44 -5.83 11.20
C ASP A 84 -15.41 -4.36 10.75
N ALA A 85 -15.47 -4.10 9.44
CA ALA A 85 -15.54 -2.74 8.91
C ALA A 85 -16.78 -1.98 9.41
N PHE A 86 -17.94 -2.63 9.45
CA PHE A 86 -19.17 -2.03 9.98
C PHE A 86 -19.04 -1.68 11.47
N HIS A 87 -18.44 -2.57 12.27
CA HIS A 87 -18.19 -2.29 13.69
C HIS A 87 -17.25 -1.10 13.87
N ARG A 88 -16.12 -1.08 13.16
CA ARG A 88 -15.14 0.01 13.20
C ARG A 88 -15.72 1.34 12.76
N LEU A 89 -16.54 1.38 11.71
CA LEU A 89 -17.22 2.61 11.26
C LEU A 89 -18.09 3.20 12.37
N ARG A 90 -18.82 2.35 13.11
CA ARG A 90 -19.65 2.79 14.24
C ARG A 90 -18.82 3.26 15.43
N GLU A 91 -17.70 2.59 15.70
CA GLU A 91 -16.76 3.00 16.76
C GLU A 91 -16.10 4.33 16.43
N TYR A 92 -15.56 4.50 15.22
CA TYR A 92 -14.95 5.75 14.76
C TYR A 92 -15.94 6.89 14.82
N ARG A 93 -17.17 6.70 14.34
CA ARG A 93 -18.22 7.70 14.50
C ARG A 93 -18.43 8.09 15.97
N LYS A 94 -18.57 7.11 16.87
CA LYS A 94 -18.76 7.36 18.30
C LYS A 94 -17.57 8.13 18.89
N LEU A 95 -16.35 7.78 18.51
CA LEU A 95 -15.13 8.51 18.90
C LEU A 95 -15.13 9.94 18.37
N ARG A 96 -15.52 10.18 17.12
CA ARG A 96 -15.61 11.53 16.51
C ARG A 96 -16.66 12.41 17.17
N GLU A 97 -17.68 11.82 17.80
CA GLU A 97 -18.74 12.53 18.50
C GLU A 97 -18.38 12.80 19.97
N LEU A 98 -17.71 11.86 20.64
CA LEU A 98 -17.36 11.95 22.07
C LEU A 98 -15.99 12.59 22.34
N CYS A 99 -14.99 12.24 21.54
CA CYS A 99 -13.59 12.61 21.72
C CYS A 99 -13.15 13.61 20.65
N TRP A 100 -13.94 14.67 20.45
CA TRP A 100 -13.61 15.72 19.48
C TRP A 100 -12.92 16.89 20.17
N GLU A 101 -11.86 17.38 19.55
CA GLU A 101 -11.17 18.58 20.00
C GLU A 101 -11.75 19.82 19.30
N PRO A 102 -12.15 20.85 20.04
CA PRO A 102 -12.68 22.07 19.43
C PRO A 102 -11.59 22.76 18.61
N PRO A 103 -11.88 23.12 17.34
CA PRO A 103 -10.97 23.94 16.56
C PRO A 103 -10.62 25.23 17.32
N ALA A 104 -9.39 25.73 17.14
CA ALA A 104 -8.92 26.96 17.78
C ALA A 104 -9.92 28.12 17.63
N ALA A 105 -10.59 28.22 16.47
CA ALA A 105 -11.62 29.23 16.20
C ALA A 105 -12.83 29.17 17.17
N LEU A 106 -13.22 28.00 17.67
CA LEU A 106 -14.29 27.90 18.69
C LEU A 106 -13.78 28.25 20.10
N SER A 107 -12.51 27.94 20.35
CA SER A 107 -11.86 28.22 21.63
C SER A 107 -11.56 29.72 21.80
N GLN A 108 -11.21 30.41 20.71
CA GLN A 108 -10.90 31.84 20.71
C GLN A 108 -12.03 32.69 21.33
N PRO A 109 -11.71 33.66 22.20
CA PRO A 109 -12.68 34.62 22.70
C PRO A 109 -13.26 35.44 21.53
N TYR A 110 -14.49 35.92 21.68
CA TYR A 110 -15.08 36.83 20.68
C TYR A 110 -14.33 38.15 20.72
N SER A 111 -14.14 38.79 19.56
CA SER A 111 -13.59 40.13 19.49
C SER A 111 -14.59 41.15 20.07
N ASP A 112 -14.10 42.26 20.61
CA ASP A 112 -14.96 43.34 21.11
C ASP A 112 -15.97 43.83 20.05
N VAL A 113 -15.55 43.85 18.78
CA VAL A 113 -16.41 44.18 17.63
C VAL A 113 -17.55 43.16 17.47
N ASP A 114 -17.26 41.86 17.63
CA ASP A 114 -18.29 40.81 17.56
C ASP A 114 -19.25 40.91 18.75
N ILE A 115 -18.74 41.29 19.93
CA ILE A 115 -19.54 41.49 21.14
C ILE A 115 -20.48 42.69 20.95
N GLU A 116 -20.02 43.80 20.40
CA GLU A 116 -20.86 44.97 20.07
C GLU A 116 -21.93 44.62 19.02
N HIS A 117 -21.57 43.85 18.00
CA HIS A 117 -22.52 43.40 16.99
C HIS A 117 -23.63 42.51 17.59
N GLU A 118 -23.28 41.54 18.45
CA GLU A 118 -24.28 40.73 19.16
C GLU A 118 -25.10 41.56 20.15
N ARG A 119 -24.51 42.56 20.79
CA ARG A 119 -25.22 43.51 21.66
C ARG A 119 -26.27 44.28 20.88
N LYS A 120 -25.92 44.84 19.72
CA LYS A 120 -26.84 45.57 18.85
C LYS A 120 -27.99 44.67 18.38
N LYS A 121 -27.67 43.46 17.93
CA LYS A 121 -28.67 42.47 17.51
C LYS A 121 -29.62 42.05 18.63
N LEU A 122 -29.13 41.97 19.86
CA LEU A 122 -29.96 41.69 21.04
C LEU A 122 -30.90 42.86 21.37
N GLN A 123 -30.42 44.10 21.25
CA GLN A 123 -31.24 45.32 21.42
C GLN A 123 -32.34 45.41 20.34
N GLU A 124 -32.00 45.17 19.07
CA GLU A 124 -32.95 45.22 17.94
C GLU A 124 -34.09 44.20 18.08
N ARG A 125 -33.80 43.02 18.63
CA ARG A 125 -34.81 41.97 18.88
C ARG A 125 -35.72 42.27 20.07
N GLY A 126 -35.47 43.35 20.82
CA GLY A 126 -36.16 43.64 22.07
C GLY A 126 -35.86 42.60 23.15
N GLY A 127 -34.59 42.20 23.27
CA GLY A 127 -34.12 41.15 24.18
C GLY A 127 -34.73 41.26 25.59
N GLY A 128 -35.05 40.11 26.20
CA GLY A 128 -35.63 40.08 27.53
C GLY A 128 -34.67 40.70 28.56
N LYS A 129 -35.19 41.41 29.57
CA LYS A 129 -34.40 42.10 30.61
C LYS A 129 -33.35 41.23 31.33
N LYS A 130 -33.44 39.91 31.20
CA LYS A 130 -32.55 38.92 31.85
C LYS A 130 -31.50 38.30 30.91
N GLU A 131 -31.57 38.51 29.59
CA GLU A 131 -30.63 37.90 28.65
C GLU A 131 -29.41 38.82 28.46
N SER A 132 -28.22 38.32 28.77
CA SER A 132 -26.97 39.04 28.53
C SER A 132 -26.42 38.72 27.13
N VAL A 133 -25.62 39.63 26.58
CA VAL A 133 -24.88 39.42 25.31
C VAL A 133 -24.03 38.15 25.38
N TYR A 134 -23.46 37.85 26.55
CA TYR A 134 -22.67 36.64 26.77
C TYR A 134 -23.49 35.36 26.67
N ASP A 135 -24.79 35.38 27.03
CA ASP A 135 -25.68 34.23 26.88
C ASP A 135 -25.96 33.94 25.40
N VAL A 136 -26.12 35.00 24.59
CA VAL A 136 -26.28 34.91 23.13
C VAL A 136 -25.02 34.31 22.50
N ILE A 137 -23.85 34.83 22.86
CA ILE A 137 -22.55 34.32 22.39
C ILE A 137 -22.38 32.85 22.80
N LYS A 138 -22.67 32.51 24.06
CA LYS A 138 -22.61 31.13 24.56
C LYS A 138 -23.54 30.20 23.77
N ARG A 139 -24.77 30.62 23.48
CA ARG A 139 -25.73 29.86 22.66
C ARG A 139 -25.24 29.71 21.23
N ARG A 140 -24.67 30.75 20.62
CA ARG A 140 -24.09 30.72 19.28
C ARG A 140 -22.89 29.76 19.20
N LYS A 141 -21.95 29.85 20.14
CA LYS A 141 -20.83 28.90 20.27
C LYS A 141 -21.31 27.47 20.47
N LYS A 142 -22.34 27.25 21.30
CA LYS A 142 -22.98 25.93 21.47
C LYS A 142 -23.59 25.43 20.16
N GLY A 143 -24.30 26.28 19.42
CA GLY A 143 -24.87 25.93 18.11
C GLY A 143 -23.80 25.57 17.08
N LEU A 144 -22.70 26.33 17.01
CA LEU A 144 -21.56 26.03 16.13
C LEU A 144 -20.91 24.70 16.51
N ARG A 145 -20.71 24.45 17.80
CA ARG A 145 -20.22 23.18 18.33
C ARG A 145 -21.10 22.02 17.90
N VAL A 146 -22.41 22.11 18.15
CA VAL A 146 -23.38 21.07 17.77
C VAL A 146 -23.35 20.86 16.26
N GLY A 147 -23.34 21.92 15.46
CA GLY A 147 -23.25 21.83 14.00
C GLY A 147 -21.98 21.12 13.51
N MET A 148 -20.83 21.41 14.11
CA MET A 148 -19.56 20.74 13.79
C MET A 148 -19.55 19.25 14.20
N VAL A 149 -20.16 18.92 15.35
CA VAL A 149 -20.31 17.53 15.81
C VAL A 149 -21.33 16.78 14.96
N MET A 150 -22.36 17.44 14.44
CA MET A 150 -23.34 16.83 13.53
C MET A 150 -22.78 16.58 12.13
N ASN A 151 -21.90 17.45 11.64
CA ASN A 151 -21.33 17.34 10.31
C ASN A 151 -20.30 16.21 10.25
N GLN A 152 -20.76 15.01 9.91
CA GLN A 152 -19.98 13.78 9.88
C GLN A 152 -19.77 13.22 8.46
N ARG A 153 -20.32 13.87 7.43
CA ARG A 153 -20.22 13.39 6.04
C ARG A 153 -18.77 13.16 5.59
N ALA A 154 -17.94 14.20 5.59
CA ALA A 154 -16.54 14.09 5.18
C ALA A 154 -15.74 13.13 6.07
N LYS A 155 -16.00 13.15 7.39
CA LYS A 155 -15.34 12.27 8.36
C LYS A 155 -15.66 10.81 8.11
N SER A 156 -16.91 10.47 7.80
CA SER A 156 -17.32 9.08 7.50
C SER A 156 -16.59 8.50 6.29
N VAL A 157 -16.32 9.34 5.27
CA VAL A 157 -15.56 8.93 4.09
C VAL A 157 -14.09 8.68 4.43
N ALA A 158 -13.47 9.60 5.17
CA ALA A 158 -12.10 9.42 5.64
C ALA A 158 -11.96 8.19 6.56
N ASP A 159 -12.94 7.98 7.45
CA ASP A 159 -12.98 6.84 8.36
C ASP A 159 -13.12 5.51 7.58
N LEU A 160 -13.94 5.46 6.52
CA LEU A 160 -14.03 4.30 5.64
C LEU A 160 -12.69 3.98 4.97
N ALA A 161 -12.04 4.98 4.38
CA ALA A 161 -10.75 4.79 3.72
C ALA A 161 -9.68 4.30 4.71
N ALA A 162 -9.63 4.90 5.91
CA ALA A 162 -8.72 4.49 6.98
C ALA A 162 -8.94 3.04 7.43
N ILE A 163 -10.20 2.61 7.52
CA ILE A 163 -10.55 1.22 7.88
C ILE A 163 -10.07 0.25 6.79
N LEU A 164 -10.31 0.54 5.52
CA LEU A 164 -9.88 -0.34 4.43
C LEU A 164 -8.35 -0.43 4.33
N LEU A 165 -7.62 0.67 4.51
CA LEU A 165 -6.16 0.67 4.59
C LEU A 165 -5.65 -0.17 5.77
N ALA A 166 -6.29 -0.05 6.93
CA ALA A 166 -5.92 -0.85 8.11
C ALA A 166 -6.23 -2.35 7.92
N GLN A 167 -7.31 -2.68 7.23
CA GLN A 167 -7.66 -4.06 6.90
C GLN A 167 -6.67 -4.67 5.89
N GLU A 168 -6.30 -3.93 4.86
CA GLU A 168 -5.31 -4.36 3.86
C GLU A 168 -3.96 -4.64 4.52
N LYS A 169 -3.46 -3.70 5.32
CA LYS A 169 -2.21 -3.89 6.07
C LYS A 169 -2.26 -5.12 6.96
N ARG A 170 -3.36 -5.31 7.69
CA ARG A 170 -3.54 -6.50 8.54
C ARG A 170 -3.64 -7.78 7.71
N GLY A 171 -4.22 -7.72 6.51
CA GLY A 171 -4.23 -8.82 5.56
C GLY A 171 -2.83 -9.22 5.15
N GLN A 172 -2.00 -8.25 4.77
CA GLN A 172 -0.59 -8.46 4.41
C GLN A 172 0.22 -9.07 5.56
N ASP A 173 0.10 -8.52 6.78
CA ASP A 173 0.79 -9.03 7.96
C ASP A 173 0.38 -10.49 8.27
N VAL A 174 -0.91 -10.83 8.10
CA VAL A 174 -1.42 -12.19 8.32
C VAL A 174 -0.98 -13.13 7.20
N GLU A 175 -1.01 -12.68 5.95
CA GLU A 175 -0.57 -13.47 4.80
C GLU A 175 0.91 -13.82 4.91
N GLU A 176 1.76 -12.84 5.24
CA GLU A 176 3.19 -13.06 5.48
C GLU A 176 3.40 -14.07 6.61
N ALA A 177 2.76 -13.88 7.76
CA ALA A 177 2.86 -14.81 8.88
C ALA A 177 2.37 -16.23 8.52
N VAL A 178 1.30 -16.35 7.73
CA VAL A 178 0.77 -17.65 7.27
C VAL A 178 1.73 -18.31 6.27
N VAL A 179 2.32 -17.55 5.35
CA VAL A 179 3.31 -18.05 4.39
C VAL A 179 4.56 -18.52 5.12
N GLU A 180 5.07 -17.74 6.07
CA GLU A 180 6.21 -18.13 6.91
C GLU A 180 5.92 -19.40 7.71
N GLU A 181 4.74 -19.49 8.34
CA GLU A 181 4.35 -20.68 9.11
C GLU A 181 4.19 -21.91 8.20
N ARG A 182 3.59 -21.76 7.01
CA ARG A 182 3.50 -22.84 6.02
C ARG A 182 4.87 -23.27 5.52
N ASN A 183 5.77 -22.33 5.26
CA ASN A 183 7.14 -22.62 4.84
C ASN A 183 7.89 -23.35 5.95
N ARG A 184 7.75 -22.92 7.21
CA ARG A 184 8.34 -23.60 8.37
C ARG A 184 7.79 -25.02 8.51
N ASP A 185 6.48 -25.21 8.38
CA ASP A 185 5.86 -26.52 8.43
C ASP A 185 6.33 -27.43 7.31
N ARG A 186 6.40 -26.88 6.11
CA ARG A 186 6.90 -27.58 4.93
C ARG A 186 8.34 -28.04 5.13
N ARG A 187 9.21 -27.19 5.68
CA ARG A 187 10.60 -27.54 6.01
C ARG A 187 10.67 -28.68 7.03
N ASN A 188 9.91 -28.56 8.12
CA ASN A 188 9.84 -29.61 9.14
C ASN A 188 9.31 -30.93 8.55
N GLU A 189 8.36 -30.88 7.62
CA GLU A 189 7.86 -32.08 6.92
C GLU A 189 8.93 -32.71 6.03
N VAL A 190 9.68 -31.91 5.27
CA VAL A 190 10.81 -32.37 4.44
C VAL A 190 11.88 -33.03 5.31
N GLU A 191 12.29 -32.40 6.40
CA GLU A 191 13.27 -32.97 7.33
C GLU A 191 12.80 -34.32 7.89
N VAL A 192 11.53 -34.41 8.30
CA VAL A 192 10.94 -35.66 8.79
C VAL A 192 10.89 -36.72 7.68
N MET A 193 10.59 -36.37 6.42
CA MET A 193 10.62 -37.32 5.31
C MET A 193 12.03 -37.86 5.06
N LEU A 194 13.04 -36.97 5.02
CA LEU A 194 14.44 -37.37 4.85
C LEU A 194 14.93 -38.26 6.00
N GLY A 195 14.54 -37.94 7.24
CA GLY A 195 14.87 -38.76 8.41
C GLY A 195 14.22 -40.14 8.36
N LEU A 196 12.95 -40.23 7.95
CA LEU A 196 12.24 -41.52 7.81
C LEU A 196 12.78 -42.35 6.65
N ALA A 197 13.18 -41.71 5.54
CA ALA A 197 13.80 -42.40 4.42
C ALA A 197 15.15 -43.03 4.84
N LYS A 198 15.97 -42.29 5.60
CA LYS A 198 17.21 -42.83 6.21
C LYS A 198 16.92 -43.98 7.17
N GLU A 199 15.91 -43.85 8.05
CA GLU A 199 15.49 -44.95 8.93
C GLU A 199 15.10 -46.21 8.13
N ALA A 200 14.48 -46.04 6.95
CA ALA A 200 14.13 -47.15 6.07
C ALA A 200 15.36 -47.82 5.46
N GLU A 201 16.34 -47.03 4.98
CA GLU A 201 17.62 -47.53 4.44
C GLU A 201 18.39 -48.36 5.48
N GLU A 202 18.30 -48.00 6.77
CA GLU A 202 18.87 -48.74 7.91
C GLU A 202 18.07 -50.01 8.32
N GLY A 203 17.13 -50.45 7.48
CA GLY A 203 16.28 -51.62 7.74
C GLY A 203 15.11 -51.35 8.70
N GLY A 204 14.73 -50.09 8.91
CA GLY A 204 13.63 -49.70 9.80
C GLY A 204 12.28 -50.31 9.43
N LEU A 205 11.99 -50.49 8.13
CA LEU A 205 10.76 -51.14 7.68
C LEU A 205 10.65 -52.60 8.14
N GLY A 206 11.74 -53.36 8.06
CA GLY A 206 11.78 -54.76 8.52
C GLY A 206 11.53 -54.88 10.02
N LYS A 207 12.15 -54.00 10.83
CA LYS A 207 11.93 -53.93 12.28
C LYS A 207 10.45 -53.63 12.63
N MET A 208 9.79 -52.76 11.85
CA MET A 208 8.37 -52.46 12.05
C MET A 208 7.48 -53.66 11.71
N ASP A 209 7.83 -54.45 10.69
CA ASP A 209 7.11 -55.67 10.34
C ASP A 209 7.22 -56.76 11.40
N GLU A 210 8.42 -56.96 11.95
CA GLU A 210 8.63 -57.84 13.10
C GLU A 210 7.79 -57.41 14.31
N MET A 211 7.73 -56.10 14.58
CA MET A 211 6.93 -55.54 15.67
C MET A 211 5.42 -55.70 15.44
N ILE A 212 4.95 -55.51 14.20
CA ILE A 212 3.55 -55.74 13.82
C ILE A 212 3.18 -57.21 14.04
N GLN A 213 4.00 -58.15 13.56
CA GLN A 213 3.76 -59.59 13.73
C GLN A 213 3.73 -59.97 15.22
N ALA A 214 4.66 -59.45 16.02
CA ALA A 214 4.69 -59.68 17.47
C ALA A 214 3.45 -59.13 18.19
N LEU A 215 2.99 -57.93 17.83
CA LEU A 215 1.77 -57.33 18.40
C LEU A 215 0.49 -58.04 17.93
N GLN A 216 0.45 -58.52 16.69
CA GLN A 216 -0.66 -59.33 16.18
C GLN A 216 -0.77 -60.64 16.95
N LYS A 217 0.34 -61.38 17.10
CA LYS A 217 0.40 -62.61 17.89
C LYS A 217 -0.10 -62.39 19.33
N ARG A 218 0.36 -61.33 20.00
CA ARG A 218 -0.12 -60.95 21.35
C ARG A 218 -1.60 -60.55 21.41
N THR A 219 -2.16 -60.05 20.29
CA THR A 219 -3.57 -59.66 20.21
C THR A 219 -4.49 -60.87 19.96
N GLU A 220 -3.94 -61.94 19.39
CA GLU A 220 -4.60 -63.22 19.12
C GLU A 220 -4.53 -64.18 20.31
N ASP A 221 -3.36 -64.25 20.99
CA ASP A 221 -3.10 -65.11 22.15
C ASP A 221 -3.16 -64.33 23.47
N PRO A 222 -4.34 -64.19 24.11
CA PRO A 222 -4.48 -63.42 25.35
C PRO A 222 -3.76 -64.06 26.55
N SER A 223 -3.38 -65.34 26.47
CA SER A 223 -2.63 -66.03 27.54
C SER A 223 -1.20 -65.50 27.71
N ASP A 224 -0.63 -64.89 26.67
CA ASP A 224 0.75 -64.39 26.64
C ASP A 224 0.82 -62.87 26.90
N ALA A 225 -0.34 -62.23 27.12
CA ALA A 225 -0.41 -60.83 27.49
C ALA A 225 0.05 -60.66 28.95
N LEU A 226 1.24 -60.07 29.13
CA LEU A 226 1.73 -59.60 30.43
C LEU A 226 0.59 -58.91 31.22
N GLU A 227 0.37 -59.37 32.46
CA GLU A 227 -0.66 -58.88 33.37
C GLU A 227 -0.68 -57.35 33.39
N GLY A 228 -1.71 -56.74 32.78
CA GLY A 228 -1.93 -55.30 32.80
C GLY A 228 -2.09 -54.61 31.45
N THR A 229 -1.76 -55.25 30.32
CA THR A 229 -2.02 -54.65 28.99
C THR A 229 -3.38 -55.07 28.45
N SER A 230 -4.33 -54.13 28.45
CA SER A 230 -5.66 -54.39 27.87
C SER A 230 -5.57 -54.62 26.36
N ARG A 231 -6.42 -55.50 25.82
CA ARG A 231 -6.53 -55.74 24.36
C ARG A 231 -6.76 -54.44 23.56
N GLY A 232 -7.44 -53.46 24.16
CA GLY A 232 -7.62 -52.13 23.59
C GLY A 232 -6.33 -51.31 23.50
N GLN A 233 -5.39 -51.45 24.44
CA GLN A 233 -4.05 -50.86 24.35
C GLN A 233 -3.24 -51.52 23.23
N LEU A 234 -3.23 -52.85 23.15
CA LEU A 234 -2.51 -53.57 22.09
C LEU A 234 -2.99 -53.16 20.69
N ARG A 235 -4.31 -53.05 20.48
CA ARG A 235 -4.86 -52.53 19.21
C ARG A 235 -4.40 -51.11 18.90
N ARG A 236 -4.36 -50.21 19.90
CA ARG A 236 -3.88 -48.83 19.70
C ARG A 236 -2.39 -48.80 19.35
N GLU A 237 -1.57 -49.62 20.00
CA GLU A 237 -0.16 -49.75 19.65
C GLU A 237 0.02 -50.30 18.23
N LEU A 238 -0.74 -51.35 17.88
CA LEU A 238 -0.73 -51.89 16.53
C LEU A 238 -1.08 -50.81 15.49
N TYR A 239 -2.13 -50.01 15.70
CA TYR A 239 -2.45 -48.88 14.82
C TYR A 239 -1.33 -47.82 14.74
N ARG A 240 -0.62 -47.55 15.83
CA ARG A 240 0.53 -46.62 15.85
C ARG A 240 1.68 -47.16 15.01
N VAL A 241 2.01 -48.45 15.15
CA VAL A 241 3.10 -49.08 14.37
C VAL A 241 2.73 -49.14 12.88
N TYR A 242 1.49 -49.52 12.53
CA TYR A 242 1.01 -49.46 11.15
C TYR A 242 1.08 -48.04 10.56
N ALA A 243 0.64 -47.03 11.33
CA ALA A 243 0.72 -45.64 10.88
C ALA A 243 2.16 -45.17 10.69
N LYS A 244 3.09 -45.59 11.58
CA LYS A 244 4.52 -45.29 11.43
C LYS A 244 5.10 -45.98 10.19
N LYS A 245 4.83 -47.28 9.98
CA LYS A 245 5.26 -48.04 8.79
C LYS A 245 4.77 -47.37 7.50
N ALA A 246 3.48 -47.03 7.43
CA ALA A 246 2.91 -46.34 6.27
C ALA A 246 3.57 -44.97 6.02
N LYS A 247 3.90 -44.24 7.08
CA LYS A 247 4.60 -42.95 6.98
C LYS A 247 6.03 -43.11 6.45
N ILE A 248 6.77 -44.14 6.91
CA ILE A 248 8.11 -44.46 6.40
C ILE A 248 8.03 -44.84 4.92
N ALA A 249 7.13 -45.77 4.56
CA ALA A 249 6.97 -46.21 3.19
C ALA A 249 6.63 -45.05 2.23
N PHE A 250 5.73 -44.16 2.64
CA PHE A 250 5.41 -42.94 1.89
C PHE A 250 6.64 -42.02 1.72
N ALA A 251 7.41 -41.81 2.79
CA ALA A 251 8.59 -40.95 2.73
C ALA A 251 9.67 -41.49 1.79
N VAL A 252 9.91 -42.81 1.80
CA VAL A 252 10.85 -43.47 0.87
C VAL A 252 10.41 -43.25 -0.57
N GLN A 253 9.16 -43.60 -0.88
CA GLN A 253 8.63 -43.45 -2.23
C GLN A 253 8.67 -41.98 -2.70
N ALA A 254 8.25 -41.04 -1.85
CA ALA A 254 8.28 -39.61 -2.14
C ALA A 254 9.69 -39.11 -2.47
N VAL A 255 10.71 -39.58 -1.74
CA VAL A 255 12.12 -39.22 -1.96
C VAL A 255 12.65 -39.82 -3.26
N GLU A 256 12.33 -41.07 -3.56
CA GLU A 256 12.71 -41.71 -4.83
C GLU A 256 12.06 -41.01 -6.03
N ASP A 257 10.77 -40.70 -5.93
CA ASP A 257 10.02 -39.99 -6.98
C ASP A 257 10.61 -38.59 -7.20
N ALA A 258 10.92 -37.83 -6.14
CA ALA A 258 11.50 -36.50 -6.25
C ALA A 258 12.91 -36.51 -6.87
N LYS A 259 13.76 -37.47 -6.49
CA LYS A 259 15.09 -37.67 -7.10
C LYS A 259 14.99 -38.03 -8.59
N SER A 260 14.03 -38.89 -8.93
CA SER A 260 13.78 -39.32 -10.31
C SER A 260 13.29 -38.17 -11.17
N ALA A 261 12.34 -37.38 -10.66
CA ALA A 261 11.80 -36.20 -11.34
C ALA A 261 12.87 -35.13 -11.57
N TRP A 262 13.72 -34.86 -10.57
CA TRP A 262 14.82 -33.91 -10.70
C TRP A 262 15.86 -34.37 -11.73
N SER A 263 16.19 -35.68 -11.74
CA SER A 263 17.11 -36.25 -12.75
C SER A 263 16.55 -36.15 -14.17
N GLN A 264 15.23 -36.33 -14.34
CA GLN A 264 14.55 -36.15 -15.62
C GLN A 264 14.56 -34.69 -16.07
N GLN A 265 14.30 -33.73 -15.18
CA GLN A 265 14.37 -32.30 -15.49
C GLN A 265 15.78 -31.86 -15.88
N GLY A 266 16.82 -32.39 -15.22
CA GLY A 266 18.21 -32.16 -15.62
C GLY A 266 18.50 -32.64 -17.04
N ALA A 267 18.06 -33.86 -17.37
CA ALA A 267 18.22 -34.43 -18.71
C ALA A 267 17.41 -33.68 -19.78
N GLU A 268 16.18 -33.27 -19.48
CA GLU A 268 15.35 -32.46 -20.38
C GLU A 268 15.94 -31.07 -20.60
N GLY A 269 16.47 -30.44 -19.54
CA GLY A 269 17.16 -29.15 -19.64
C GLY A 269 18.43 -29.21 -20.48
N GLU A 270 19.23 -30.28 -20.34
CA GLU A 270 20.41 -30.51 -21.19
C GLU A 270 20.03 -30.79 -22.65
N MET A 271 18.98 -31.58 -22.89
CA MET A 271 18.46 -31.79 -24.24
C MET A 271 17.95 -30.49 -24.86
N GLN A 272 17.22 -29.66 -24.12
CA GLN A 272 16.74 -28.38 -24.61
C GLN A 272 17.88 -27.41 -24.90
N GLN A 273 18.93 -27.37 -24.07
CA GLN A 273 20.12 -26.57 -24.35
C GLN A 273 20.90 -27.08 -25.57
N GLN A 274 20.98 -28.41 -25.77
CA GLN A 274 21.61 -28.99 -26.95
C GLN A 274 20.78 -28.75 -28.22
N GLU A 275 19.45 -28.84 -28.16
CA GLU A 275 18.56 -28.47 -29.28
C GLU A 275 18.66 -26.98 -29.58
N GLU A 276 18.65 -26.11 -28.57
CA GLU A 276 18.78 -24.65 -28.75
C GLU A 276 20.17 -24.26 -29.30
N MET A 277 21.24 -24.94 -28.90
CA MET A 277 22.57 -24.78 -29.53
C MET A 277 22.64 -25.34 -30.95
N ALA A 278 22.01 -26.50 -31.24
CA ALA A 278 22.03 -27.10 -32.57
C ALA A 278 21.22 -26.29 -33.60
N VAL A 279 20.21 -25.53 -33.15
CA VAL A 279 19.43 -24.62 -33.99
C VAL A 279 20.22 -23.36 -34.39
N ILE A 280 21.32 -23.03 -33.70
CA ILE A 280 22.15 -21.85 -34.03
C ILE A 280 23.20 -22.16 -35.13
N ASP A 281 23.61 -23.42 -35.32
CA ASP A 281 24.69 -23.79 -36.25
C ASP A 281 24.24 -24.30 -37.64
N THR A 282 22.94 -24.27 -37.95
CA THR A 282 22.42 -24.80 -39.24
C THR A 282 21.73 -23.79 -40.16
N ASP A 283 21.77 -22.49 -39.86
CA ASP A 283 21.32 -21.44 -40.80
C ASP A 283 22.47 -20.98 -41.72
N SER A 284 23.05 -21.94 -42.45
CA SER A 284 23.84 -21.67 -43.65
C SER A 284 23.19 -22.31 -44.87
N LEU A 285 22.69 -21.43 -45.74
CA LEU A 285 22.50 -21.63 -47.18
C LEU A 285 21.47 -22.68 -47.62
N THR A 286 20.19 -22.32 -47.62
CA THR A 286 19.33 -22.45 -48.82
C THR A 286 18.03 -21.63 -48.64
N PRO A 287 17.58 -20.86 -49.64
CA PRO A 287 16.30 -20.15 -49.57
C PRO A 287 15.13 -21.10 -49.88
N PRO A 288 14.22 -21.40 -48.95
CA PRO A 288 12.99 -22.11 -49.28
C PRO A 288 12.00 -21.14 -49.95
N SER A 289 11.46 -21.60 -51.07
CA SER A 289 10.34 -20.98 -51.78
C SER A 289 9.14 -20.77 -50.86
N LYS A 290 8.61 -19.54 -50.88
CA LYS A 290 7.42 -19.05 -50.16
C LYS A 290 6.22 -20.01 -50.17
N PRO A 291 5.67 -20.36 -48.99
CA PRO A 291 4.26 -20.66 -48.82
C PRO A 291 3.56 -19.48 -48.13
N ASP A 292 2.71 -18.78 -48.87
CA ASP A 292 2.04 -17.51 -48.52
C ASP A 292 0.93 -17.59 -47.44
N PHE A 293 0.91 -18.61 -46.55
CA PHE A 293 -0.30 -18.90 -45.76
C PHE A 293 -0.18 -18.91 -44.22
N LEU A 294 1.00 -18.66 -43.61
CA LEU A 294 1.16 -18.68 -42.14
C LEU A 294 1.58 -17.34 -41.50
N ASP A 295 1.58 -16.25 -42.27
CA ASP A 295 2.24 -15.00 -41.86
C ASP A 295 1.36 -14.06 -40.97
N ARG A 296 0.07 -14.39 -40.76
CA ARG A 296 -0.84 -13.56 -39.94
C ARG A 296 -0.65 -13.69 -38.42
N PRO A 297 -0.56 -14.88 -37.82
CA PRO A 297 -0.39 -15.00 -36.37
C PRO A 297 0.98 -14.51 -35.89
N ALA A 298 2.07 -14.77 -36.63
CA ALA A 298 3.41 -14.30 -36.27
C ALA A 298 3.52 -12.76 -36.30
N LYS A 299 2.95 -12.11 -37.32
CA LYS A 299 2.86 -10.64 -37.39
C LYS A 299 2.01 -10.04 -36.26
N GLN A 300 0.96 -10.72 -35.82
CA GLN A 300 0.15 -10.28 -34.67
C GLN A 300 0.90 -10.46 -33.35
N LEU A 301 1.65 -11.55 -33.18
CA LEU A 301 2.47 -11.81 -32.00
C LEU A 301 3.61 -10.79 -31.89
N ALA A 302 4.36 -10.56 -32.97
CA ALA A 302 5.41 -9.54 -33.03
C ALA A 302 4.88 -8.13 -32.76
N LYS A 303 3.68 -7.82 -33.26
CA LYS A 303 3.00 -6.54 -32.97
C LYS A 303 2.62 -6.42 -31.49
N ARG A 304 2.18 -7.50 -30.84
CA ARG A 304 1.87 -7.52 -29.39
C ARG A 304 3.13 -7.38 -28.55
N PHE A 305 4.22 -8.06 -28.89
CA PHE A 305 5.51 -7.89 -28.21
C PHE A 305 6.04 -6.47 -28.33
N ALA A 306 5.99 -5.87 -29.52
CA ALA A 306 6.38 -4.47 -29.72
C ALA A 306 5.50 -3.49 -28.94
N GLN A 307 4.19 -3.75 -28.83
CA GLN A 307 3.27 -2.93 -28.03
C GLN A 307 3.57 -3.03 -26.53
N ASN A 308 3.83 -4.24 -26.03
CA ASN A 308 4.16 -4.46 -24.62
C ASN A 308 5.52 -3.85 -24.26
N ALA A 309 6.53 -3.97 -25.12
CA ALA A 309 7.83 -3.33 -24.94
C ALA A 309 7.70 -1.79 -24.90
N ALA A 310 6.97 -1.20 -25.86
CA ALA A 310 6.71 0.24 -25.86
C ALA A 310 5.90 0.71 -24.64
N GLN A 311 5.01 -0.12 -24.11
CA GLN A 311 4.25 0.19 -22.90
C GLN A 311 5.12 0.12 -21.63
N ALA A 312 6.04 -0.84 -21.54
CA ALA A 312 7.00 -0.96 -20.44
C ALA A 312 7.97 0.25 -20.42
N GLU A 313 8.49 0.65 -21.57
CA GLU A 313 9.38 1.81 -21.70
C GLU A 313 8.68 3.13 -21.36
N ARG A 314 7.42 3.33 -21.80
CA ARG A 314 6.60 4.48 -21.37
C ARG A 314 6.34 4.49 -19.87
N GLY A 315 6.14 3.31 -19.28
CA GLY A 315 6.01 3.14 -17.83
C GLY A 315 7.26 3.58 -17.08
N ALA A 316 8.45 3.19 -17.57
CA ALA A 316 9.73 3.60 -16.98
C ALA A 316 9.94 5.13 -17.03
N LEU A 317 9.67 5.77 -18.18
CA LEU A 317 9.75 7.24 -18.29
C LEU A 317 8.74 7.95 -17.36
N ALA A 318 7.51 7.42 -17.25
CA ALA A 318 6.49 7.97 -16.36
C ALA A 318 6.89 7.82 -14.87
N ALA A 319 7.57 6.74 -14.50
CA ALA A 319 8.08 6.52 -13.14
C ALA A 319 9.20 7.51 -12.79
N VAL A 320 10.13 7.78 -13.71
CA VAL A 320 11.16 8.81 -13.53
C VAL A 320 10.51 10.20 -13.38
N ASP A 321 9.48 10.51 -14.17
CA ASP A 321 8.74 11.77 -14.07
C ASP A 321 7.95 11.94 -12.78
N ALA A 322 7.41 10.85 -12.24
CA ALA A 322 6.78 10.85 -10.93
C ALA A 322 7.82 11.11 -9.84
N SER A 323 8.97 10.43 -9.90
CA SER A 323 10.08 10.60 -8.97
C SER A 323 10.65 12.04 -8.99
N ILE A 324 10.73 12.68 -10.17
CA ILE A 324 11.15 14.09 -10.30
C ILE A 324 10.11 15.05 -9.68
N ARG A 325 8.82 14.76 -9.82
CA ARG A 325 7.76 15.59 -9.24
C ARG A 325 7.68 15.48 -7.73
N GLU A 326 7.74 14.27 -7.20
CA GLU A 326 7.79 14.02 -5.76
C GLU A 326 8.99 14.74 -5.13
N ALA A 327 10.14 14.57 -5.76
CA ALA A 327 11.37 15.29 -5.45
C ALA A 327 11.19 16.82 -5.33
N GLN A 328 10.57 17.43 -6.35
CA GLN A 328 10.28 18.86 -6.34
C GLN A 328 9.31 19.27 -5.23
N THR A 329 8.33 18.41 -4.91
CA THR A 329 7.38 18.71 -3.83
C THR A 329 8.00 18.63 -2.46
N GLU A 330 8.94 17.70 -2.23
CA GLU A 330 9.69 17.61 -0.98
C GLU A 330 10.64 18.81 -0.82
N LEU A 331 11.32 19.21 -1.89
CA LEU A 331 12.13 20.44 -1.91
C LEU A 331 11.30 21.68 -1.54
N ALA A 332 10.07 21.79 -2.03
CA ALA A 332 9.19 22.91 -1.74
C ALA A 332 8.64 22.92 -0.30
N LYS A 333 8.62 21.76 0.38
CA LYS A 333 8.14 21.62 1.77
C LYS A 333 9.25 21.85 2.80
N MET A 334 10.49 21.54 2.46
CA MET A 334 11.59 21.63 3.41
C MET A 334 12.15 23.06 3.49
N GLU A 335 12.16 23.65 4.69
CA GLU A 335 12.98 24.84 5.01
C GLU A 335 14.45 24.42 5.12
N LEU A 336 15.06 24.10 3.98
CA LEU A 336 16.44 23.62 3.93
C LEU A 336 17.43 24.77 4.17
N SER A 337 18.51 24.44 4.87
CA SER A 337 19.74 25.24 4.86
C SER A 337 20.23 25.38 3.42
N GLU A 338 20.82 26.53 3.07
CA GLU A 338 21.37 26.81 1.73
C GLU A 338 22.29 25.66 1.23
N LYS A 339 23.03 25.01 2.15
CA LYS A 339 23.91 23.87 1.83
C LYS A 339 23.15 22.61 1.41
N SER A 340 22.05 22.31 2.10
CA SER A 340 21.22 21.14 1.78
C SER A 340 20.39 21.34 0.51
N GLU A 341 20.05 22.59 0.17
CA GLU A 341 19.36 22.91 -1.08
C GLU A 341 20.24 22.64 -2.31
N VAL A 342 21.55 22.93 -2.23
CA VAL A 342 22.51 22.64 -3.31
C VAL A 342 22.62 21.14 -3.59
N VAL A 343 22.76 20.31 -2.55
CA VAL A 343 22.81 18.84 -2.67
C VAL A 343 21.52 18.30 -3.30
N TRP A 344 20.38 18.85 -2.88
CA TRP A 344 19.07 18.45 -3.40
C TRP A 344 18.90 18.82 -4.88
N ARG A 345 19.33 20.02 -5.28
CA ARG A 345 19.31 20.47 -6.68
C ARG A 345 20.21 19.61 -7.57
N ALA A 346 21.39 19.21 -7.07
CA ALA A 346 22.27 18.27 -7.76
C ALA A 346 21.60 16.90 -8.01
N GLN A 347 20.92 16.33 -7.00
CA GLN A 347 20.17 15.08 -7.16
C GLN A 347 19.03 15.20 -8.19
N LEU A 348 18.33 16.33 -8.22
CA LEU A 348 17.28 16.63 -9.21
C LEU A 348 17.84 16.68 -10.64
N ARG A 349 19.07 17.17 -10.82
CA ARG A 349 19.75 17.21 -12.12
C ARG A 349 20.17 15.82 -12.58
N VAL A 350 20.71 14.97 -11.71
CA VAL A 350 21.02 13.57 -12.03
C VAL A 350 19.77 12.84 -12.53
N ARG A 351 18.61 13.03 -11.86
CA ARG A 351 17.34 12.43 -12.30
C ARG A 351 16.87 12.94 -13.66
N ARG A 352 17.13 14.20 -14.01
CA ARG A 352 16.83 14.76 -15.34
C ARG A 352 17.75 14.18 -16.42
N VAL A 353 19.03 13.97 -16.11
CA VAL A 353 19.98 13.33 -17.03
C VAL A 353 19.53 11.91 -17.32
N MET A 354 19.19 11.15 -16.28
CA MET A 354 18.70 9.78 -16.42
C MET A 354 17.44 9.72 -17.29
N ARG A 355 16.53 10.68 -17.13
CA ARG A 355 15.33 10.79 -17.98
C ARG A 355 15.68 10.99 -19.45
N GLU A 356 16.59 11.92 -19.77
CA GLU A 356 16.99 12.18 -21.16
C GLU A 356 17.78 11.00 -21.75
N GLN A 357 18.60 10.31 -20.95
CA GLN A 357 19.24 9.06 -21.36
C GLN A 357 18.22 7.98 -21.73
N MET A 358 17.21 7.77 -20.89
CA MET A 358 16.12 6.82 -21.18
C MET A 358 15.31 7.22 -22.42
N ARG A 359 15.06 8.52 -22.60
CA ARG A 359 14.35 9.03 -23.78
C ARG A 359 15.15 8.78 -25.06
N LEU A 360 16.45 9.06 -25.05
CA LEU A 360 17.32 8.86 -26.20
C LEU A 360 17.53 7.36 -26.48
N ALA A 361 17.63 6.53 -25.45
CA ALA A 361 17.63 5.07 -25.60
C ALA A 361 16.32 4.57 -26.28
N HIS A 362 15.16 5.11 -25.87
CA HIS A 362 13.89 4.82 -26.53
C HIS A 362 13.87 5.30 -27.99
N GLU A 363 14.39 6.49 -28.30
CA GLU A 363 14.51 6.98 -29.68
C GLU A 363 15.40 6.04 -30.54
N VAL A 364 16.49 5.51 -29.97
CA VAL A 364 17.37 4.52 -30.61
C VAL A 364 16.65 3.19 -30.84
N SER A 365 16.00 2.61 -29.83
CA SER A 365 15.26 1.35 -29.95
C SER A 365 14.13 1.46 -30.99
N HIS A 366 13.40 2.57 -30.96
CA HIS A 366 12.29 2.82 -31.88
C HIS A 366 12.77 3.01 -33.34
N THR A 367 13.92 3.63 -33.55
CA THR A 367 14.49 3.83 -34.90
C THR A 367 15.10 2.54 -35.45
N GLN A 368 15.82 1.76 -34.63
CA GLN A 368 16.28 0.41 -34.96
C GLN A 368 15.13 -0.50 -35.37
N PHE A 369 14.04 -0.51 -34.61
CA PHE A 369 12.87 -1.33 -34.90
C PHE A 369 12.16 -0.93 -36.20
N LYS A 370 12.08 0.37 -36.51
CA LYS A 370 11.39 0.85 -37.73
C LYS A 370 12.17 0.65 -39.02
N HIS A 371 13.50 0.73 -39.00
CA HIS A 371 14.32 0.79 -40.22
C HIS A 371 15.23 -0.43 -40.41
N GLY A 372 15.20 -1.41 -39.50
CA GLY A 372 15.88 -2.69 -39.62
C GLY A 372 17.39 -2.63 -39.40
N ILE A 373 18.05 -1.51 -39.71
CA ILE A 373 19.45 -1.23 -39.42
C ILE A 373 19.57 0.28 -39.21
N MET A 374 19.92 0.72 -38.00
CA MET A 374 20.19 2.13 -37.75
C MET A 374 21.59 2.46 -38.25
N ASP A 375 21.73 3.49 -39.08
CA ASP A 375 23.02 3.92 -39.62
C ASP A 375 23.98 4.24 -38.47
N GLN A 376 25.22 3.73 -38.53
CA GLN A 376 26.26 4.03 -37.53
C GLN A 376 26.46 5.53 -37.34
N ALA A 377 26.21 6.35 -38.37
CA ALA A 377 26.24 7.80 -38.26
C ALA A 377 25.20 8.36 -37.27
N GLN A 378 24.00 7.77 -37.22
CA GLN A 378 22.93 8.19 -36.30
C GLN A 378 23.26 7.80 -34.85
N ILE A 379 23.79 6.59 -34.63
CA ILE A 379 24.29 6.17 -33.30
C ILE A 379 25.34 7.15 -32.80
N LYS A 380 26.31 7.48 -33.65
CA LYS A 380 27.40 8.42 -33.31
C LYS A 380 26.87 9.80 -32.93
N ASN A 381 25.88 10.31 -33.67
CA ASN A 381 25.26 11.60 -33.35
C ASN A 381 24.52 11.58 -32.01
N ILE A 382 23.81 10.50 -31.68
CA ILE A 382 23.09 10.37 -30.40
C ILE A 382 24.06 10.26 -29.23
N VAL A 383 25.10 9.42 -29.34
CA VAL A 383 26.13 9.28 -28.31
C VAL A 383 26.89 10.58 -28.10
N ARG A 384 27.24 11.28 -29.19
CA ARG A 384 27.85 12.61 -29.11
C ARG A 384 26.95 13.60 -28.40
N ARG A 385 25.66 13.64 -28.74
CA ARG A 385 24.70 14.56 -28.12
C ARG A 385 24.51 14.29 -26.62
N LEU A 386 24.55 13.02 -26.20
CA LEU A 386 24.54 12.62 -24.79
C LEU A 386 25.78 13.13 -24.04
N ARG A 387 26.97 12.98 -24.64
CA ARG A 387 28.22 13.48 -24.05
C ARG A 387 28.22 15.01 -23.94
N GLU A 388 27.72 15.71 -24.96
CA GLU A 388 27.55 17.17 -24.94
C GLU A 388 26.59 17.62 -23.82
N LEU A 389 25.43 16.96 -23.65
CA LEU A 389 24.48 17.28 -22.58
C LEU A 389 25.05 17.04 -21.18
N ASN A 390 25.80 15.94 -20.99
CA ASN A 390 26.48 15.68 -19.72
C ASN A 390 27.51 16.77 -19.39
N LEU A 391 28.28 17.20 -20.39
CA LEU A 391 29.26 18.29 -20.23
C LEU A 391 28.57 19.62 -19.89
N GLU A 392 27.51 19.99 -20.61
CA GLU A 392 26.73 21.21 -20.34
C GLU A 392 26.17 21.24 -18.90
N LEU A 393 25.77 20.08 -18.37
CA LEU A 393 25.22 19.96 -17.02
C LEU A 393 26.33 20.05 -15.96
N ALA A 394 27.45 19.36 -16.17
CA ALA A 394 28.60 19.42 -15.27
C ALA A 394 29.20 20.84 -15.20
N GLN A 395 29.23 21.58 -16.32
CA GLN A 395 29.67 22.98 -16.34
C GLN A 395 28.71 23.90 -15.55
N LYS A 396 27.39 23.71 -15.69
CA LYS A 396 26.39 24.45 -14.89
C LYS A 396 26.52 24.17 -13.39
N ASP A 397 26.83 22.93 -13.00
CA ASP A 397 27.10 22.57 -11.60
C ASP A 397 28.30 23.33 -11.05
N VAL A 398 29.40 23.43 -11.82
CA VAL A 398 30.58 24.22 -11.44
C VAL A 398 30.24 25.70 -11.28
N ASP A 399 29.46 26.29 -12.19
CA ASP A 399 29.08 27.70 -12.14
C ASP A 399 28.15 28.02 -10.96
N GLU A 400 27.20 27.14 -10.65
CA GLU A 400 26.33 27.30 -9.47
C GLU A 400 27.10 27.19 -8.16
N VAL A 401 28.01 26.21 -8.04
CA VAL A 401 28.84 26.06 -6.83
C VAL A 401 29.77 27.27 -6.64
N LYS A 402 30.32 27.82 -7.73
CA LYS A 402 31.07 29.09 -7.69
C LYS A 402 30.23 30.27 -7.20
N GLN A 403 28.95 30.35 -7.59
CA GLN A 403 28.05 31.42 -7.14
C GLN A 403 27.73 31.34 -5.64
N VAL A 404 27.75 30.15 -5.04
CA VAL A 404 27.48 29.96 -3.60
C VAL A 404 28.72 30.24 -2.74
N GLY A 405 29.90 30.42 -3.34
CA GLY A 405 31.13 30.76 -2.62
C GLY A 405 31.78 29.58 -1.87
N GLU A 406 31.41 28.34 -2.20
CA GLU A 406 32.04 27.14 -1.63
C GLU A 406 33.28 26.74 -2.44
N GLU A 407 34.42 27.39 -2.18
CA GLU A 407 35.72 27.09 -2.81
C GLU A 407 36.43 25.86 -2.20
N GLY A 408 35.70 24.77 -2.01
CA GLY A 408 36.19 23.55 -1.33
C GLY A 408 36.44 22.34 -2.25
N LYS A 409 36.67 21.18 -1.62
CA LYS A 409 36.89 19.86 -2.27
C LYS A 409 35.78 19.46 -3.27
N LEU A 410 34.57 19.99 -3.10
CA LEU A 410 33.45 19.75 -4.01
C LEU A 410 33.68 20.40 -5.38
N LEU A 411 34.15 21.65 -5.40
CA LEU A 411 34.44 22.39 -6.64
C LEU A 411 35.58 21.72 -7.42
N SER A 412 36.63 21.28 -6.74
CA SER A 412 37.74 20.55 -7.37
C SER A 412 37.29 19.20 -7.95
N SER A 413 36.39 18.48 -7.26
CA SER A 413 35.82 17.22 -7.74
C SER A 413 34.94 17.42 -8.98
N LEU A 414 34.09 18.45 -8.97
CA LEU A 414 33.24 18.79 -10.12
C LEU A 414 34.06 19.27 -11.32
N GLN A 415 35.10 20.07 -11.10
CA GLN A 415 36.02 20.48 -12.16
C GLN A 415 36.80 19.30 -12.76
N GLN A 416 37.17 18.32 -11.93
CA GLN A 416 37.76 17.07 -12.41
C GLN A 416 36.78 16.27 -13.26
N GLN A 417 35.52 16.16 -12.84
CA GLN A 417 34.48 15.48 -13.64
C GLN A 417 34.18 16.18 -14.97
N VAL A 418 34.17 17.52 -14.99
CA VAL A 418 34.05 18.30 -16.24
C VAL A 418 35.22 17.98 -17.16
N LYS A 419 36.45 17.95 -16.64
CA LYS A 419 37.64 17.61 -17.41
C LYS A 419 37.59 16.18 -17.98
N GLU A 420 37.16 15.21 -17.17
CA GLU A 420 36.98 13.82 -17.62
C GLU A 420 35.93 13.71 -18.74
N CYS A 421 34.84 14.50 -18.67
CA CYS A 421 33.84 14.59 -19.73
C CYS A 421 34.37 15.24 -21.00
N GLU A 422 35.15 16.32 -20.88
CA GLU A 422 35.82 16.99 -22.02
C GLU A 422 36.82 16.05 -22.69
N ASP A 423 37.63 15.33 -21.90
CA ASP A 423 38.60 14.35 -22.39
C ASP A 423 37.90 13.17 -23.07
N ALA A 424 36.73 12.74 -22.58
CA ALA A 424 35.91 11.69 -23.21
C ALA A 424 35.22 12.16 -24.52
N LEU A 425 34.92 13.46 -24.63
CA LEU A 425 34.40 14.06 -25.86
C LEU A 425 35.51 14.22 -26.92
N GLN A 426 36.72 14.61 -26.50
CA GLN A 426 37.87 14.77 -27.37
C GLN A 426 38.48 13.44 -27.83
N ARG A 427 38.44 12.39 -27.00
CA ARG A 427 39.07 11.10 -27.31
C ARG A 427 38.47 10.36 -28.51
N GLY A 428 37.23 10.67 -28.92
CA GLY A 428 36.70 10.45 -30.29
C GLY A 428 36.97 9.13 -31.03
N SER A 429 37.41 8.06 -30.35
CA SER A 429 37.89 6.83 -30.98
C SER A 429 36.75 5.84 -31.17
N MET A 430 36.71 5.22 -32.35
CA MET A 430 35.66 4.32 -32.78
C MET A 430 35.70 2.95 -32.06
N GLU A 431 36.80 2.60 -31.41
CA GLU A 431 37.03 1.26 -30.83
C GLU A 431 36.34 1.06 -29.48
N GLU A 432 36.11 2.11 -28.70
CA GLU A 432 35.43 2.00 -27.38
C GLU A 432 33.90 1.94 -27.48
N VAL A 433 33.26 2.24 -28.62
CA VAL A 433 31.77 2.22 -28.70
C VAL A 433 31.21 0.79 -28.64
N HIS A 434 31.96 -0.20 -29.12
CA HIS A 434 31.59 -1.62 -28.95
C HIS A 434 31.95 -2.15 -27.56
N GLU A 435 33.01 -1.61 -26.94
CA GLU A 435 33.40 -1.94 -25.58
C GLU A 435 32.49 -1.28 -24.53
N ASP A 436 31.99 -0.07 -24.74
CA ASP A 436 31.09 0.66 -23.83
C ASP A 436 29.66 0.11 -23.87
N VAL A 437 29.14 -0.30 -25.03
CA VAL A 437 27.82 -0.96 -25.13
C VAL A 437 27.90 -2.40 -24.61
N GLY A 438 29.02 -3.08 -24.84
CA GLY A 438 29.33 -4.39 -24.25
C GLY A 438 29.68 -4.32 -22.76
N ALA A 439 30.20 -3.20 -22.28
CA ALA A 439 30.45 -2.90 -20.87
C ALA A 439 29.17 -2.46 -20.18
N TYR A 440 28.18 -1.91 -20.88
CA TYR A 440 26.86 -1.60 -20.32
C TYR A 440 26.03 -2.86 -20.04
N LYS A 441 26.06 -3.85 -20.95
CA LYS A 441 25.47 -5.19 -20.69
C LYS A 441 26.24 -5.96 -19.61
N ARG A 442 27.56 -5.80 -19.55
CA ARG A 442 28.40 -6.39 -18.51
C ARG A 442 28.31 -5.63 -17.18
N SER A 443 28.00 -4.34 -17.17
CA SER A 443 27.79 -3.54 -15.97
C SER A 443 26.44 -3.78 -15.35
N ASP A 444 25.41 -4.23 -16.08
CA ASP A 444 24.15 -4.65 -15.46
C ASP A 444 24.33 -5.97 -14.68
N VAL A 445 25.16 -6.88 -15.20
CA VAL A 445 25.59 -8.12 -14.51
C VAL A 445 26.65 -7.83 -13.43
N ARG A 446 27.54 -6.86 -13.63
CA ARG A 446 28.48 -6.40 -12.60
C ARG A 446 27.83 -5.51 -11.55
N LEU A 447 26.76 -4.77 -11.83
CA LEU A 447 26.01 -3.98 -10.86
C LEU A 447 25.06 -4.87 -10.07
N SER A 448 24.56 -5.98 -10.63
CA SER A 448 23.88 -7.00 -9.83
C SER A 448 24.86 -7.76 -8.92
N GLN A 449 26.07 -8.08 -9.40
CA GLN A 449 27.13 -8.69 -8.59
C GLN A 449 27.80 -7.71 -7.60
N LEU A 450 28.01 -6.45 -8.00
CA LEU A 450 28.51 -5.39 -7.12
C LEU A 450 27.43 -4.94 -6.15
N ALA A 451 26.14 -4.96 -6.50
CA ALA A 451 25.06 -4.81 -5.54
C ALA A 451 25.08 -5.94 -4.52
N THR A 452 25.42 -7.18 -4.87
CA THR A 452 25.59 -8.25 -3.85
C THR A 452 26.84 -8.05 -2.98
N THR A 453 27.96 -7.54 -3.52
CA THR A 453 29.17 -7.29 -2.70
C THR A 453 29.12 -5.99 -1.92
N GLU A 454 28.47 -4.95 -2.43
CA GLU A 454 28.16 -3.71 -1.72
C GLU A 454 26.99 -3.90 -0.76
N GLN A 455 26.02 -4.78 -1.03
CA GLN A 455 25.06 -5.23 -0.02
C GLN A 455 25.79 -6.05 1.06
N ALA A 456 26.76 -6.89 0.73
CA ALA A 456 27.55 -7.60 1.75
C ALA A 456 28.46 -6.64 2.54
N ALA A 457 29.01 -5.60 1.91
CA ALA A 457 29.82 -4.57 2.57
C ALA A 457 28.95 -3.58 3.37
N ALA A 458 27.79 -3.20 2.85
CA ALA A 458 26.79 -2.38 3.51
C ALA A 458 26.06 -3.16 4.60
N VAL A 459 25.91 -4.49 4.50
CA VAL A 459 25.45 -5.36 5.59
C VAL A 459 26.55 -5.50 6.62
N ARG A 460 27.83 -5.63 6.26
CA ARG A 460 28.93 -5.57 7.24
C ARG A 460 29.06 -4.21 7.92
N GLU A 461 28.89 -3.12 7.18
CA GLU A 461 28.92 -1.75 7.71
C GLU A 461 27.64 -1.43 8.49
N TYR A 462 26.48 -1.95 8.08
CA TYR A 462 25.20 -1.86 8.81
C TYR A 462 25.23 -2.74 10.05
N LEU A 463 25.84 -3.92 10.03
CA LEU A 463 26.06 -4.77 11.21
C LEU A 463 27.04 -4.09 12.17
N ARG A 464 28.09 -3.44 11.66
CA ARG A 464 29.03 -2.64 12.46
C ARG A 464 28.36 -1.37 13.03
N LYS A 465 27.57 -0.65 12.22
CA LYS A 465 26.80 0.54 12.61
C LYS A 465 25.63 0.18 13.53
N ALA A 466 25.01 -0.98 13.36
CA ALA A 466 24.00 -1.53 14.24
C ALA A 466 24.64 -1.96 15.56
N GLN A 467 25.80 -2.62 15.56
CA GLN A 467 26.56 -2.89 16.79
C GLN A 467 26.90 -1.61 17.57
N THR A 468 27.25 -0.51 16.89
CA THR A 468 27.49 0.78 17.55
C THR A 468 26.20 1.53 17.92
N ALA A 469 25.16 1.50 17.09
CA ALA A 469 23.89 2.18 17.35
C ALA A 469 23.01 1.44 18.37
N PHE A 470 23.16 0.12 18.50
CA PHE A 470 22.52 -0.69 19.55
C PHE A 470 23.16 -0.48 20.93
N ALA A 471 24.39 0.04 20.99
CA ALA A 471 25.00 0.51 22.24
C ALA A 471 24.40 1.85 22.71
N ASP A 472 23.82 2.64 21.80
CA ASP A 472 23.25 3.98 22.08
C ASP A 472 21.71 3.98 22.25
N LEU A 473 21.03 2.86 22.00
CA LEU A 473 19.56 2.74 22.05
C LEU A 473 19.03 2.27 23.41
N ASP A 474 19.28 3.07 24.45
CA ASP A 474 18.73 2.85 25.80
C ASP A 474 17.38 3.56 26.05
N ASN A 475 16.78 4.27 25.06
CA ASN A 475 15.68 5.19 25.37
C ASN A 475 14.43 5.26 24.47
N LEU A 476 14.23 4.42 23.45
CA LEU A 476 12.99 4.48 22.65
C LEU A 476 12.38 3.11 22.38
N GLY A 477 11.31 2.81 23.13
CA GLY A 477 10.45 1.65 22.97
C GLY A 477 9.79 1.61 21.59
N THR A 478 10.47 0.99 20.64
CA THR A 478 9.99 0.83 19.27
C THR A 478 9.67 -0.65 19.01
N PHE A 479 8.53 -0.87 18.35
CA PHE A 479 7.94 -2.18 18.00
C PHE A 479 8.94 -3.15 17.35
N PRO A 480 8.74 -4.48 17.50
CA PRO A 480 9.61 -5.47 16.89
C PRO A 480 9.56 -5.34 15.36
N GLN A 481 10.69 -5.00 14.75
CA GLN A 481 10.93 -5.21 13.33
C GLN A 481 11.04 -6.72 13.08
N PRO A 482 10.60 -7.23 11.92
CA PRO A 482 10.87 -8.61 11.54
C PRO A 482 12.39 -8.86 11.50
N PRO A 483 12.85 -10.09 11.79
CA PRO A 483 14.26 -10.44 11.68
C PRO A 483 14.74 -10.25 10.23
N PRO A 484 16.02 -9.88 10.00
CA PRO A 484 16.56 -9.70 8.66
C PRO A 484 16.48 -11.00 7.85
N SER A 485 16.09 -10.91 6.58
CA SER A 485 16.19 -12.04 5.63
C SER A 485 17.67 -12.33 5.35
N PHE A 486 18.07 -13.60 5.47
CA PHE A 486 19.41 -14.09 5.16
C PHE A 486 19.53 -14.71 3.76
N SER A 487 18.55 -14.49 2.89
CA SER A 487 18.57 -14.98 1.50
C SER A 487 19.77 -14.45 0.72
N GLY A 488 20.60 -15.34 0.17
CA GLY A 488 21.76 -15.00 -0.66
C GLY A 488 23.12 -15.05 0.04
N LEU A 489 23.17 -15.32 1.35
CA LEU A 489 24.44 -15.58 2.05
C LEU A 489 24.94 -16.99 1.76
N THR A 490 26.25 -17.11 1.60
CA THR A 490 26.91 -18.42 1.51
C THR A 490 26.87 -19.14 2.85
N THR A 491 26.98 -20.48 2.85
CA THR A 491 27.00 -21.30 4.07
C THR A 491 28.09 -20.85 5.06
N ALA A 492 29.25 -20.41 4.56
CA ALA A 492 30.34 -19.88 5.39
C ALA A 492 29.97 -18.53 6.05
N GLU A 493 29.28 -17.65 5.33
CA GLU A 493 28.82 -16.37 5.87
C GLU A 493 27.73 -16.56 6.92
N LEU A 494 26.81 -17.51 6.72
CA LEU A 494 25.80 -17.87 7.70
C LEU A 494 26.42 -18.42 9.00
N GLN A 495 27.45 -19.29 8.89
CA GLN A 495 28.18 -19.79 10.06
C GLN A 495 28.89 -18.66 10.82
N SER A 496 29.56 -17.77 10.09
CA SER A 496 30.23 -16.60 10.70
C SER A 496 29.24 -15.66 11.40
N ALA A 497 28.07 -15.43 10.79
CA ALA A 497 26.99 -14.67 11.42
C ALA A 497 26.48 -15.36 12.69
N LYS A 498 26.31 -16.69 12.69
CA LYS A 498 25.86 -17.47 13.85
C LYS A 498 26.82 -17.35 15.03
N GLU A 499 28.13 -17.43 14.78
CA GLU A 499 29.16 -17.23 15.80
C GLU A 499 29.13 -15.81 16.37
N THR A 500 28.84 -14.82 15.52
CA THR A 500 28.74 -13.41 15.91
C THR A 500 27.54 -13.17 16.83
N PHE A 501 26.39 -13.76 16.53
CA PHE A 501 25.13 -13.59 17.26
C PHE A 501 24.92 -14.61 18.39
N ASN A 502 25.96 -15.30 18.86
CA ASN A 502 25.82 -16.29 19.92
C ASN A 502 25.20 -15.67 21.20
N PRO A 503 24.03 -16.13 21.68
CA PRO A 503 23.30 -15.49 22.78
C PRO A 503 24.09 -15.50 24.10
N THR A 504 25.05 -16.41 24.26
CA THR A 504 25.93 -16.43 25.44
C THR A 504 26.81 -15.18 25.57
N ARG A 505 27.08 -14.48 24.46
CA ARG A 505 27.84 -13.21 24.43
C ARG A 505 27.02 -12.01 24.92
N PHE A 506 25.69 -12.13 25.02
CA PHE A 506 24.77 -11.04 25.40
C PHE A 506 24.10 -11.29 26.76
N SER A 507 24.68 -12.12 27.62
CA SER A 507 24.07 -12.52 28.90
C SER A 507 23.80 -11.36 29.88
N SER A 508 24.46 -10.21 29.68
CA SER A 508 24.27 -9.01 30.50
C SER A 508 22.97 -8.24 30.21
N ASN A 509 22.29 -8.50 29.09
CA ASN A 509 21.02 -7.84 28.78
C ASN A 509 19.97 -8.84 28.23
N PRO A 510 18.89 -9.13 29.00
CA PRO A 510 17.92 -10.16 28.64
C PRO A 510 17.17 -9.85 27.33
N THR A 511 16.98 -8.58 26.99
CA THR A 511 16.31 -8.17 25.75
C THR A 511 17.17 -8.51 24.53
N PHE A 512 18.48 -8.32 24.61
CA PHE A 512 19.41 -8.70 23.55
C PHE A 512 19.57 -10.21 23.43
N ALA A 513 19.58 -10.92 24.56
CA ALA A 513 19.61 -12.38 24.55
C ALA A 513 18.40 -12.96 23.78
N ILE A 514 17.19 -12.42 23.97
CA ILE A 514 15.98 -12.85 23.24
C ILE A 514 16.13 -12.59 21.74
N LYS A 515 16.51 -11.38 21.32
CA LYS A 515 16.72 -11.07 19.89
C LYS A 515 17.84 -11.89 19.27
N ALA A 516 18.94 -12.12 20.00
CA ALA A 516 20.03 -12.95 19.56
C ALA A 516 19.58 -14.40 19.37
N THR A 517 18.74 -14.94 20.27
CA THR A 517 18.15 -16.28 20.08
C THR A 517 17.25 -16.37 18.85
N GLU A 518 16.44 -15.35 18.58
CA GLU A 518 15.60 -15.28 17.37
C GLU A 518 16.47 -15.27 16.10
N ILE A 519 17.52 -14.44 16.09
CA ILE A 519 18.48 -14.35 14.98
C ILE A 519 19.24 -15.67 14.78
N THR A 520 19.75 -16.29 15.84
CA THR A 520 20.45 -17.58 15.72
C THR A 520 19.53 -18.68 15.23
N THR A 521 18.26 -18.67 15.65
CA THR A 521 17.26 -19.63 15.14
C THR A 521 17.03 -19.42 13.64
N ALA A 522 16.89 -18.16 13.19
CA ALA A 522 16.76 -17.85 11.76
C ALA A 522 18.00 -18.22 10.93
N LEU A 523 19.21 -18.06 11.50
CA LEU A 523 20.46 -18.48 10.87
C LEU A 523 20.59 -20.01 10.79
N ASP A 524 20.17 -20.72 11.83
CA ASP A 524 20.14 -22.18 11.83
C ASP A 524 19.16 -22.71 10.80
N ASP A 525 17.98 -22.10 10.69
CA ASP A 525 17.01 -22.42 9.65
C ASP A 525 17.60 -22.17 8.25
N ALA A 526 18.30 -21.05 8.02
CA ALA A 526 18.92 -20.73 6.73
C ALA A 526 20.07 -21.70 6.38
N LEU A 527 20.89 -22.07 7.36
CA LEU A 527 21.94 -23.08 7.20
C LEU A 527 21.37 -24.43 6.82
N LEU A 528 20.28 -24.83 7.48
CA LEU A 528 19.59 -26.08 7.17
C LEU A 528 19.08 -26.06 5.72
N MET A 529 18.51 -24.95 5.26
CA MET A 529 18.03 -24.82 3.87
C MET A 529 19.16 -24.92 2.85
N SER A 530 20.30 -24.27 3.10
CA SER A 530 21.46 -24.37 2.20
C SER A 530 22.05 -25.78 2.10
N SER A 531 21.77 -26.63 3.10
CA SER A 531 22.24 -28.01 3.15
C SER A 531 21.26 -29.01 2.52
N LEU A 532 20.00 -28.61 2.29
CA LEU A 532 19.03 -29.47 1.65
C LEU A 532 19.38 -29.63 0.17
N PRO A 533 19.33 -30.85 -0.39
CA PRO A 533 19.46 -31.05 -1.83
C PRO A 533 18.39 -30.26 -2.57
N GLU A 534 18.71 -29.66 -3.72
CA GLU A 534 17.77 -28.86 -4.52
C GLU A 534 16.49 -29.65 -4.88
N TRP A 535 16.60 -30.97 -5.07
CA TRP A 535 15.44 -31.81 -5.34
C TRP A 535 14.43 -31.90 -4.18
N ALA A 536 14.83 -31.55 -2.95
CA ALA A 536 13.97 -31.63 -1.77
C ALA A 536 12.76 -30.69 -1.84
N ASP A 537 12.87 -29.59 -2.59
CA ASP A 537 11.75 -28.67 -2.82
C ASP A 537 10.61 -29.33 -3.60
N HIS A 538 10.90 -30.37 -4.38
CA HIS A 538 9.91 -31.14 -5.15
C HIS A 538 9.20 -32.25 -4.37
N LEU A 539 9.55 -32.50 -3.11
CA LEU A 539 8.88 -33.53 -2.32
C LEU A 539 7.36 -33.24 -2.19
N PRO A 540 6.47 -34.24 -2.22
CA PRO A 540 5.08 -34.02 -1.84
C PRO A 540 4.97 -33.68 -0.34
N SER A 541 3.86 -33.05 0.08
CA SER A 541 3.53 -32.95 1.51
C SER A 541 2.97 -34.27 2.02
N PHE A 542 3.05 -34.51 3.32
CA PHE A 542 2.35 -35.67 3.90
C PHE A 542 0.84 -35.53 3.62
N PRO A 543 0.12 -36.63 3.36
CA PRO A 543 -1.31 -36.59 3.12
C PRO A 543 -2.00 -35.88 4.30
N THR A 544 -2.65 -34.75 3.99
CA THR A 544 -3.26 -33.90 5.02
C THR A 544 -4.41 -34.63 5.70
N ARG A 545 -4.46 -34.53 7.03
CA ARG A 545 -5.63 -34.99 7.77
C ARG A 545 -6.77 -34.02 7.48
N SER A 546 -7.87 -34.52 6.93
CA SER A 546 -9.05 -33.69 6.70
C SER A 546 -9.51 -33.05 8.01
N ASP A 547 -9.99 -31.81 7.93
CA ASP A 547 -10.40 -31.01 9.09
C ASP A 547 -11.45 -31.70 9.98
N ALA A 548 -12.24 -32.60 9.38
CA ALA A 548 -13.24 -33.42 10.05
C ALA A 548 -12.64 -34.46 11.00
N THR A 549 -11.41 -34.93 10.74
CA THR A 549 -10.72 -35.96 11.53
C THR A 549 -9.92 -35.39 12.70
N LEU A 550 -9.63 -34.09 12.69
CA LEU A 550 -8.86 -33.46 13.76
C LEU A 550 -9.72 -33.25 15.03
N PRO A 551 -9.19 -33.53 16.23
CA PRO A 551 -9.89 -33.28 17.49
C PRO A 551 -10.34 -31.82 17.61
N LYS A 552 -11.60 -31.58 18.01
CA LYS A 552 -12.23 -30.24 18.00
C LYS A 552 -11.44 -29.16 18.74
N ARG A 553 -10.68 -29.51 19.78
CA ARG A 553 -9.89 -28.60 20.62
C ARG A 553 -8.38 -28.86 20.57
N GLY A 554 -7.89 -29.68 19.64
CA GLY A 554 -6.47 -30.02 19.54
C GLY A 554 -5.62 -28.85 19.00
N PRO A 555 -4.32 -28.79 19.36
CA PRO A 555 -3.41 -27.74 18.90
C PRO A 555 -3.30 -27.71 17.37
N LEU A 556 -3.28 -28.87 16.72
CA LEU A 556 -3.26 -28.98 15.25
C LEU A 556 -4.49 -28.34 14.60
N ARG A 557 -5.69 -28.49 15.19
CA ARG A 557 -6.89 -27.86 14.65
C ARG A 557 -6.88 -26.34 14.86
N GLN A 558 -6.32 -25.86 15.97
CA GLN A 558 -6.15 -24.43 16.19
C GLN A 558 -5.17 -23.84 15.17
N LYS A 559 -4.05 -24.53 14.93
CA LYS A 559 -3.07 -24.16 13.91
C LYS A 559 -3.71 -24.11 12.53
N HIS A 560 -4.40 -25.17 12.12
CA HIS A 560 -5.13 -25.20 10.84
C HIS A 560 -6.14 -24.05 10.72
N LYS A 561 -6.88 -23.74 11.79
CA LYS A 561 -7.77 -22.58 11.81
C LYS A 561 -7.04 -21.25 11.65
N ARG A 562 -5.85 -21.08 12.23
CA ARG A 562 -5.02 -19.87 12.09
C ARG A 562 -4.50 -19.73 10.66
N LEU A 563 -3.96 -20.82 10.09
CA LEU A 563 -3.49 -20.87 8.71
C LEU A 563 -4.59 -20.66 7.66
N ASN A 564 -5.84 -20.89 8.05
CA ASN A 564 -7.04 -20.65 7.25
C ASN A 564 -7.86 -19.47 7.80
N THR A 565 -7.26 -18.59 8.61
CA THR A 565 -7.92 -17.33 8.96
C THR A 565 -8.14 -16.51 7.68
N PRO A 566 -9.25 -15.76 7.59
CA PRO A 566 -9.49 -14.83 6.49
C PRO A 566 -8.28 -13.92 6.27
N ILE A 567 -7.71 -13.93 5.07
CA ILE A 567 -6.81 -12.87 4.64
C ILE A 567 -7.71 -11.72 4.19
N TRP A 568 -7.64 -10.60 4.88
CA TRP A 568 -8.44 -9.42 4.54
C TRP A 568 -7.81 -8.70 3.36
N SER A 569 -8.50 -8.69 2.23
CA SER A 569 -8.02 -8.03 1.01
C SER A 569 -8.96 -6.90 0.62
N THR A 570 -8.41 -5.89 -0.05
CA THR A 570 -9.17 -4.81 -0.70
C THR A 570 -9.51 -5.14 -2.14
N GLU A 571 -9.00 -6.27 -2.66
CA GLU A 571 -9.28 -6.73 -4.01
C GLU A 571 -10.77 -7.03 -4.20
N GLY A 572 -11.35 -6.46 -5.26
CA GLY A 572 -12.79 -6.60 -5.54
C GLY A 572 -13.70 -5.77 -4.63
N VAL A 573 -13.17 -4.94 -3.73
CA VAL A 573 -13.96 -3.99 -2.95
C VAL A 573 -14.42 -2.84 -3.85
N LYS A 574 -15.73 -2.59 -3.85
CA LYS A 574 -16.35 -1.50 -4.62
C LYS A 574 -17.06 -0.54 -3.70
N VAL A 575 -16.91 0.76 -3.94
CA VAL A 575 -17.67 1.80 -3.24
C VAL A 575 -18.51 2.57 -4.26
N LYS A 576 -19.83 2.46 -4.11
CA LYS A 576 -20.80 3.21 -4.90
C LYS A 576 -21.15 4.52 -4.21
N TRP A 577 -20.98 5.64 -4.90
CA TRP A 577 -21.12 6.99 -4.33
C TRP A 577 -22.37 7.70 -4.82
N ALA A 578 -23.13 8.31 -3.91
CA ALA A 578 -24.21 9.21 -4.31
C ALA A 578 -23.69 10.49 -4.97
N ASN A 579 -22.51 10.95 -4.55
CA ASN A 579 -21.73 12.00 -5.21
C ASN A 579 -20.27 11.57 -5.30
N LEU A 580 -19.75 11.40 -6.51
CA LEU A 580 -18.38 10.93 -6.74
C LEU A 580 -17.32 11.90 -6.20
N MET A 581 -17.63 13.19 -6.08
CA MET A 581 -16.72 14.19 -5.49
C MET A 581 -16.46 13.95 -4.00
N ASP A 582 -17.32 13.18 -3.32
CA ASP A 582 -17.09 12.87 -1.91
C ASP A 582 -15.87 11.96 -1.70
N VAL A 583 -15.39 11.28 -2.76
CA VAL A 583 -14.18 10.44 -2.74
C VAL A 583 -12.95 11.24 -2.27
N GLU A 584 -12.89 12.53 -2.60
CA GLU A 584 -11.78 13.43 -2.27
C GLU A 584 -11.68 13.75 -0.78
N PHE A 585 -12.72 13.47 0.04
CA PHE A 585 -12.64 13.69 1.47
C PHE A 585 -11.68 12.75 2.20
N ALA A 586 -11.34 11.62 1.58
CA ALA A 586 -10.28 10.76 2.06
C ALA A 586 -8.94 11.18 1.43
N GLY A 587 -7.90 11.30 2.26
CA GLY A 587 -6.57 11.69 1.77
C GLY A 587 -5.90 10.61 0.92
N MET A 588 -6.21 9.34 1.17
CA MET A 588 -5.65 8.19 0.46
C MET A 588 -6.64 7.03 0.50
N TRP A 589 -6.69 6.25 -0.57
CA TRP A 589 -7.46 5.01 -0.70
C TRP A 589 -6.51 3.85 -1.01
N PRO A 590 -6.86 2.61 -0.62
CA PRO A 590 -6.19 1.42 -1.14
C PRO A 590 -6.27 1.38 -2.67
N ALA A 591 -5.20 0.95 -3.34
CA ALA A 591 -5.12 0.96 -4.80
C ALA A 591 -6.19 0.09 -5.48
N ASN A 592 -6.64 -0.98 -4.80
CA ASN A 592 -7.56 -1.96 -5.35
C ASN A 592 -9.05 -1.60 -5.16
N VAL A 593 -9.35 -0.49 -4.48
CA VAL A 593 -10.74 -0.08 -4.24
C VAL A 593 -11.31 0.60 -5.49
N ALA A 594 -12.37 0.00 -6.05
CA ALA A 594 -13.07 0.59 -7.19
C ALA A 594 -14.12 1.60 -6.72
N HIS A 595 -14.11 2.80 -7.32
CA HIS A 595 -15.10 3.85 -7.05
C HIS A 595 -16.09 3.93 -8.21
N GLU A 596 -17.37 3.72 -7.92
CA GLU A 596 -18.44 3.73 -8.93
C GLU A 596 -19.51 4.78 -8.56
N PRO A 597 -20.18 5.41 -9.54
CA PRO A 597 -21.36 6.22 -9.25
C PRO A 597 -22.52 5.32 -8.83
N MET A 598 -23.28 5.72 -7.81
CA MET A 598 -24.45 4.97 -7.32
C MET A 598 -25.68 5.11 -8.24
N GLY A 599 -25.69 6.12 -9.11
CA GLY A 599 -26.85 6.48 -9.92
C GLY A 599 -27.93 7.22 -9.11
N TRP A 600 -29.11 7.36 -9.72
CA TRP A 600 -30.22 8.09 -9.10
C TRP A 600 -30.94 7.22 -8.07
N THR A 601 -30.94 7.66 -6.81
CA THR A 601 -31.55 6.92 -5.70
C THR A 601 -32.50 7.84 -4.93
N ARG A 602 -33.64 7.30 -4.49
CA ARG A 602 -34.60 8.06 -3.66
C ARG A 602 -34.30 7.86 -2.18
N TYR A 603 -34.70 6.71 -1.64
CA TYR A 603 -34.66 6.41 -0.19
C TYR A 603 -33.96 5.11 0.16
N ALA A 604 -33.86 4.19 -0.81
CA ALA A 604 -33.12 2.95 -0.69
C ALA A 604 -31.80 3.09 -1.46
N ALA A 605 -30.71 2.68 -0.84
CA ALA A 605 -29.44 2.53 -1.55
C ALA A 605 -29.56 1.36 -2.54
N PRO A 606 -28.91 1.34 -3.71
CA PRO A 606 -28.88 0.16 -4.57
C PRO A 606 -27.94 -0.87 -3.96
N ARG A 607 -28.11 -2.15 -4.30
CA ARG A 607 -27.13 -3.17 -3.88
C ARG A 607 -25.79 -2.90 -4.55
N GLY A 608 -24.71 -3.39 -3.92
CA GLY A 608 -23.37 -3.28 -4.45
C GLY A 608 -23.18 -3.91 -5.83
N ASP A 609 -23.98 -4.91 -6.19
CA ASP A 609 -23.89 -5.61 -7.48
C ASP A 609 -24.83 -5.02 -8.55
N GLU A 610 -25.82 -4.22 -8.15
CA GLU A 610 -26.82 -3.66 -9.09
C GLU A 610 -26.20 -2.54 -9.93
N GLU A 611 -26.32 -2.61 -11.25
CA GLU A 611 -25.82 -1.55 -12.12
C GLU A 611 -26.45 -0.19 -11.78
N ALA A 612 -25.65 0.88 -11.92
CA ALA A 612 -26.11 2.22 -11.63
C ALA A 612 -27.22 2.63 -12.61
N VAL A 613 -28.41 2.92 -12.08
CA VAL A 613 -29.51 3.47 -12.87
C VAL A 613 -29.19 4.94 -13.19
N ASN A 614 -28.60 5.16 -14.35
CA ASN A 614 -28.22 6.48 -14.84
C ASN A 614 -29.39 7.20 -15.54
N ASP A 615 -30.38 6.45 -16.03
CA ASP A 615 -31.51 7.02 -16.77
C ASP A 615 -32.66 7.43 -15.83
N VAL A 616 -32.95 8.73 -15.80
CA VAL A 616 -34.06 9.30 -15.05
C VAL A 616 -35.41 8.80 -15.60
N ALA A 617 -35.49 8.43 -16.88
CA ALA A 617 -36.72 7.96 -17.51
C ALA A 617 -37.23 6.64 -16.91
N GLY A 618 -36.31 5.78 -16.44
CA GLY A 618 -36.65 4.51 -15.77
C GLY A 618 -37.32 4.69 -14.41
N LEU A 619 -37.02 5.79 -13.70
CA LEU A 619 -37.57 6.06 -12.36
C LEU A 619 -39.02 6.56 -12.37
N SER A 620 -39.57 6.92 -13.54
CA SER A 620 -40.94 7.41 -13.70
C SER A 620 -41.96 6.30 -14.00
N ARG A 621 -41.51 5.06 -14.21
CA ARG A 621 -42.36 3.96 -14.72
C ARG A 621 -42.55 2.81 -13.73
N VAL A 622 -42.65 3.08 -12.43
CA VAL A 622 -43.39 2.13 -11.59
C VAL A 622 -44.86 2.30 -11.97
N PRO A 623 -45.52 1.30 -12.58
CA PRO A 623 -46.91 1.44 -12.99
C PRO A 623 -47.74 1.75 -11.74
N LEU A 624 -48.35 2.94 -11.71
CA LEU A 624 -49.25 3.36 -10.63
C LEU A 624 -50.38 2.34 -10.38
N ALA A 625 -50.70 1.54 -11.40
CA ALA A 625 -51.70 0.48 -11.39
C ALA A 625 -51.53 -0.59 -10.29
N GLU A 626 -50.33 -0.79 -9.72
CA GLU A 626 -50.15 -1.76 -8.61
C GLU A 626 -50.23 -1.10 -7.21
N VAL A 627 -50.20 0.24 -7.15
CA VAL A 627 -50.37 1.03 -5.90
C VAL A 627 -51.85 1.40 -5.71
N ASP A 628 -52.58 1.65 -6.79
CA ASP A 628 -54.00 2.06 -6.78
C ASP A 628 -54.95 0.98 -6.22
N ALA A 629 -54.55 -0.30 -6.22
CA ALA A 629 -55.34 -1.39 -5.62
C ALA A 629 -55.32 -1.40 -4.07
N VAL A 630 -54.43 -0.63 -3.44
CA VAL A 630 -54.30 -0.57 -1.96
C VAL A 630 -54.84 0.75 -1.40
N GLU A 631 -55.08 1.76 -2.23
CA GLU A 631 -55.42 3.13 -1.81
C GLU A 631 -56.90 3.49 -2.03
N ALA A 632 -57.75 2.52 -2.38
CA ALA A 632 -59.20 2.71 -2.56
C ALA A 632 -60.01 2.82 -1.23
N GLN A 633 -59.36 3.03 -0.09
CA GLN A 633 -60.03 3.27 1.21
C GLN A 633 -59.26 4.31 2.03
N GLY A 634 -59.40 5.59 1.71
CA GLY A 634 -58.89 6.66 2.57
C GLY A 634 -58.87 8.03 1.90
N GLU A 635 -59.92 8.81 2.18
CA GLU A 635 -60.01 10.28 2.16
C GLU A 635 -59.12 11.06 1.17
N GLU A 636 -59.79 11.53 0.13
CA GLU A 636 -59.38 12.57 -0.80
C GLU A 636 -58.91 13.84 -0.06
N PHE A 637 -57.60 14.03 0.06
CA PHE A 637 -56.99 15.23 0.65
C PHE A 637 -56.13 15.95 -0.40
N ASP A 638 -56.47 17.20 -0.67
CA ASP A 638 -55.87 18.15 -1.64
C ASP A 638 -54.33 18.30 -1.45
N TYR A 639 -53.55 17.44 -2.11
CA TYR A 639 -52.08 17.40 -2.02
C TYR A 639 -51.38 18.07 -3.22
N GLU A 640 -52.07 18.24 -4.35
CA GLU A 640 -51.47 18.80 -5.57
C GLU A 640 -51.25 20.32 -5.49
N SER A 641 -52.11 21.04 -4.75
CA SER A 641 -52.01 22.50 -4.55
C SER A 641 -50.81 22.94 -3.70
N ARG A 642 -50.12 22.01 -3.02
CA ARG A 642 -49.01 22.29 -2.09
C ARG A 642 -47.62 22.06 -2.72
N ILE A 643 -47.48 21.07 -3.60
CA ILE A 643 -46.20 20.75 -4.25
C ILE A 643 -45.82 21.80 -5.31
N GLY A 644 -46.80 22.45 -5.94
CA GLY A 644 -46.56 23.51 -6.94
C GLY A 644 -45.88 24.76 -6.38
N ARG A 645 -46.10 25.11 -5.11
CA ARG A 645 -45.51 26.30 -4.47
C ARG A 645 -44.12 26.07 -3.87
N GLU A 646 -43.71 24.82 -3.65
CA GLU A 646 -42.42 24.50 -3.03
C GLU A 646 -41.28 24.30 -4.06
N ARG A 647 -41.63 23.95 -5.31
CA ARG A 647 -40.66 23.83 -6.43
C ARG A 647 -40.10 25.18 -6.90
N VAL A 648 -40.84 26.28 -6.75
CA VAL A 648 -40.38 27.63 -7.11
C VAL A 648 -39.37 28.16 -6.08
N ARG A 649 -39.61 27.95 -4.77
CA ARG A 649 -38.67 28.32 -3.70
C ARG A 649 -37.35 27.54 -3.73
N SER A 650 -37.40 26.24 -4.04
CA SER A 650 -36.20 25.39 -4.08
C SER A 650 -35.17 25.81 -5.14
N ARG A 651 -35.62 26.43 -6.24
CA ARG A 651 -34.74 26.85 -7.33
C ARG A 651 -34.05 28.19 -7.02
N GLU A 652 -34.73 29.06 -6.28
CA GLU A 652 -34.17 30.34 -5.81
C GLU A 652 -33.14 30.11 -4.70
N ASP A 653 -33.41 29.20 -3.75
CA ASP A 653 -32.51 28.89 -2.63
C ASP A 653 -31.18 28.27 -3.08
N VAL A 654 -31.19 27.37 -4.07
CA VAL A 654 -29.97 26.77 -4.63
C VAL A 654 -29.14 27.81 -5.40
N SER A 655 -29.79 28.77 -6.07
CA SER A 655 -29.08 29.86 -6.75
C SER A 655 -28.43 30.84 -5.76
N PHE A 656 -29.10 31.08 -4.63
CA PHE A 656 -28.63 31.97 -3.57
C PHE A 656 -27.44 31.37 -2.80
N GLU A 657 -27.48 30.07 -2.47
CA GLU A 657 -26.33 29.37 -1.87
C GLU A 657 -25.11 29.32 -2.81
N ALA A 658 -25.32 29.12 -4.12
CA ALA A 658 -24.24 29.17 -5.10
C ALA A 658 -23.59 30.57 -5.18
N GLY A 659 -24.40 31.63 -5.05
CA GLY A 659 -23.93 33.02 -4.97
C GLY A 659 -23.09 33.28 -3.71
N GLN A 660 -23.57 32.87 -2.54
CA GLN A 660 -22.84 33.03 -1.27
C GLN A 660 -21.52 32.25 -1.25
N ARG A 661 -21.50 31.03 -1.81
CA ARG A 661 -20.26 30.24 -1.93
C ARG A 661 -19.24 30.94 -2.84
N ARG A 662 -19.66 31.50 -3.98
CA ARG A 662 -18.75 32.27 -4.86
C ARG A 662 -18.19 33.51 -4.15
N GLN A 663 -19.02 34.24 -3.41
CA GLN A 663 -18.57 35.40 -2.64
C GLN A 663 -17.60 35.01 -1.52
N PHE A 664 -17.88 33.91 -0.82
CA PHE A 664 -16.99 33.39 0.22
C PHE A 664 -15.63 32.96 -0.35
N VAL A 665 -15.62 32.21 -1.46
CA VAL A 665 -14.37 31.79 -2.14
C VAL A 665 -13.57 33.01 -2.61
N LYS A 666 -14.22 34.01 -3.21
CA LYS A 666 -13.55 35.28 -3.58
C LYS A 666 -12.98 36.02 -2.37
N GLY A 667 -13.68 36.02 -1.23
CA GLY A 667 -13.21 36.62 0.01
C GLY A 667 -12.04 35.85 0.66
N VAL A 668 -11.99 34.53 0.52
CA VAL A 668 -10.83 33.72 0.95
C VAL A 668 -9.64 33.96 0.04
N GLN A 669 -9.83 33.94 -1.29
CA GLN A 669 -8.79 34.24 -2.26
C GLN A 669 -8.18 35.64 -2.04
N SER A 670 -9.02 36.65 -1.80
CA SER A 670 -8.55 38.02 -1.53
C SER A 670 -7.69 38.10 -0.26
N ARG A 671 -8.09 37.41 0.82
CA ARG A 671 -7.31 37.37 2.07
C ARG A 671 -5.98 36.62 1.91
N ILE A 672 -5.95 35.56 1.10
CA ILE A 672 -4.72 34.83 0.80
C ILE A 672 -3.77 35.72 -0.01
N LEU A 673 -4.27 36.37 -1.07
CA LEU A 673 -3.48 37.28 -1.89
C LEU A 673 -2.93 38.46 -1.07
N GLU A 674 -3.72 39.02 -0.16
CA GLU A 674 -3.26 40.08 0.74
C GLU A 674 -2.15 39.59 1.69
N ARG A 675 -2.25 38.34 2.18
CA ARG A 675 -1.24 37.74 3.05
C ARG A 675 0.07 37.45 2.31
N VAL A 676 -0.02 36.98 1.06
CA VAL A 676 1.13 36.79 0.17
C VAL A 676 1.80 38.14 -0.11
N ARG A 677 1.02 39.17 -0.46
CA ARG A 677 1.54 40.52 -0.69
C ARG A 677 2.27 41.09 0.53
N LYS A 678 1.71 40.94 1.74
CA LYS A 678 2.37 41.39 2.99
C LYS A 678 3.69 40.63 3.25
N LEU A 679 3.74 39.35 2.90
CA LEU A 679 4.97 38.55 3.01
C LEU A 679 6.03 38.99 1.99
N GLU A 680 5.61 39.29 0.76
CA GLU A 680 6.50 39.83 -0.28
C GLU A 680 7.04 41.21 0.11
N GLU A 681 6.19 42.14 0.56
CA GLU A 681 6.62 43.45 1.06
C GLU A 681 7.58 43.31 2.26
N GLY A 682 7.35 42.33 3.14
CA GLY A 682 8.27 41.99 4.23
C GLY A 682 9.63 41.46 3.75
N ARG A 683 9.64 40.61 2.72
CA ARG A 683 10.88 40.11 2.08
C ARG A 683 11.62 41.24 1.36
N GLU A 684 10.90 42.11 0.65
CA GLU A 684 11.45 43.29 -0.04
C GLU A 684 12.13 44.23 0.96
N ARG A 685 11.49 44.49 2.11
CA ARG A 685 12.04 45.32 3.18
C ARG A 685 13.30 44.68 3.77
N LYS A 686 13.32 43.37 3.98
CA LYS A 686 14.52 42.63 4.42
C LYS A 686 15.64 42.70 3.38
N ARG A 687 15.33 42.61 2.09
CA ARG A 687 16.32 42.78 0.99
C ARG A 687 16.91 44.18 0.99
N ARG A 688 16.10 45.23 1.13
CA ARG A 688 16.59 46.62 1.21
C ARG A 688 17.49 46.85 2.41
N VAL A 689 17.17 46.27 3.57
CA VAL A 689 18.03 46.35 4.77
C VAL A 689 19.33 45.59 4.56
N ARG A 690 19.30 44.41 3.94
CA ARG A 690 20.51 43.61 3.65
C ARG A 690 21.43 44.34 2.66
N VAL A 691 20.90 44.83 1.55
CA VAL A 691 21.66 45.62 0.56
C VAL A 691 22.22 46.91 1.17
N GLY A 692 21.47 47.55 2.09
CA GLY A 692 21.95 48.69 2.86
C GLY A 692 23.14 48.34 3.78
N LEU A 693 23.08 47.20 4.48
CA LEU A 693 24.17 46.74 5.34
C LEU A 693 25.41 46.36 4.52
N ASP A 694 25.24 45.66 3.40
CA ASP A 694 26.37 45.23 2.57
C ASP A 694 27.09 46.44 1.93
N SER A 695 26.35 47.50 1.60
CA SER A 695 26.94 48.78 1.15
C SER A 695 27.74 49.49 2.23
N ALA A 696 27.31 49.42 3.50
CA ALA A 696 28.03 50.03 4.62
C ALA A 696 29.31 49.24 4.99
N VAL A 697 29.26 47.91 4.87
CA VAL A 697 30.43 47.03 5.12
C VAL A 697 31.52 47.24 4.08
N THR A 698 31.14 47.52 2.83
CA THR A 698 32.12 47.75 1.74
C THR A 698 32.86 49.08 1.91
N VAL A 699 32.21 50.12 2.46
CA VAL A 699 32.87 51.42 2.75
C VAL A 699 33.85 51.31 3.93
N GLY A 700 33.55 50.49 4.94
CA GLY A 700 34.47 50.27 6.07
C GLY A 700 35.76 49.52 5.70
N GLN A 701 35.68 48.57 4.75
CA GLN A 701 36.86 47.79 4.33
C GLN A 701 37.84 48.60 3.45
N SER A 702 37.37 49.65 2.75
CA SER A 702 38.26 50.55 2.02
C SER A 702 39.07 51.50 2.93
N GLU A 703 38.56 51.87 4.11
CA GLU A 703 39.33 52.67 5.08
C GLU A 703 40.38 51.81 5.81
N GLU A 704 40.09 50.54 6.08
CA GLU A 704 41.02 49.66 6.80
C GLU A 704 42.21 49.20 5.94
N GLN A 705 42.05 49.12 4.61
CA GLN A 705 43.17 48.88 3.68
C GLN A 705 44.07 50.11 3.45
N ALA A 706 43.58 51.33 3.67
CA ALA A 706 44.41 52.53 3.60
C ALA A 706 45.33 52.67 4.83
N GLY A 707 44.95 52.11 5.99
CA GLY A 707 45.74 52.18 7.23
C GLY A 707 46.93 51.23 7.33
N ARG A 708 47.02 50.17 6.49
CA ARG A 708 48.09 49.15 6.57
C ARG A 708 49.26 49.35 5.59
N ARG A 709 49.33 50.45 4.84
CA ARG A 709 50.49 50.82 3.99
C ARG A 709 51.39 51.90 4.61
N GLY A 710 51.37 52.07 5.93
CA GLY A 710 52.09 53.14 6.64
C GLY A 710 53.02 52.69 7.75
N VAL A 711 53.55 51.46 7.73
CA VAL A 711 54.59 51.01 8.68
C VAL A 711 55.57 50.07 7.97
N GLU A 712 56.40 50.64 7.10
CA GLU A 712 57.71 50.11 6.69
C GLU A 712 58.52 51.27 6.10
N VAL A 713 59.03 52.15 6.98
CA VAL A 713 60.32 52.87 6.88
C VAL A 713 60.76 53.22 8.30
#